data_AF-A0A5C2H6Z5-F1
#
_entry.id   AF-A0A5C2H6Z5-F1
#
_cell.length_a   1.000
_cell.length_b   1.000
_cell.length_c   1.000
_cell.angle_alpha   90.00
_cell.angle_beta   90.00
_cell.angle_gamma   90.00
#
_symmetry.space_group_name_H-M   'P 1'
#
loop_
_entity.id
_entity.type
_entity.pdbx_description
1 polymer ?
#
loop_
_entity_poly.entity_id
_entity_poly.type
_entity_poly.pdbx_seq_one_letter_code
_entity_poly.pdbx_strand_id
1 'polypeptide(L)'
;MSSHSYEFKGTFYFRKRINARYLKNRNKDFVFRKSLKKCCRFYFMLVKDNDELDKLTNYLNEELNSYLKESLMTENEINRLTDMLCKNYEREAKIEYSDLEKLRIESLEYFDENGNQEGHTLQPLAKKWKELDKQYHNLNDKEETIRMGSEIFKRSNISKDKLSEIPPEKIVDFYEQLIKTEKKVIENDIRLYIQRNMYLFKNISPTRAEMKEERDRVETTLESFLELVRENPLQNYLNLVKKHVKNANFDNDTSLANSKEYILELFNQMKQEQEQSVLNEAENLERLAEVYIKKFLGKQGKSAINYARNIKYFTDYMKGNGKKHQPKKLSELTDEDIIEFQDLLANIIVRTKKHQGMSLFELVSQRTIENSRLMKPSNMNGIEYQIKGFYKHLCKAHKNLGGDVDLIDYLNAETKLELLREDDDEVDYGVRTISVSEMTKFANIIYKDKNTIEKMLNESPQNFYTFLLGLVFGVRIREGLQLKIRNLKVQEKDGQKYYYFYLDENDDDTRLKTSNSHRNLPIPDILIRLGLLTFIDRRRELGHETLFNYTFNKKSQEITGALNIFYQRAFQKCFGELACNENNIELLRQRVKDGEEAYEFIQYRSFRKNFVNVIDKQKIGGDYHTITNIKKLIGHSDNSATEYYYERIEPFVGYQILNSFDYFFNYPFLQRLEEDIKEIFNDDIKYKLDWVAQKSNEEWKIKSKIKKHKSKTIKKEKI
;
A
#
# COMPACT_ATOMS: atom_id res chain seq x y z
N MET A 1 6.66 35.78 -17.66
CA MET A 1 6.49 35.00 -16.42
C MET A 1 5.56 35.74 -15.48
N SER A 2 4.40 35.13 -15.24
CA SER A 2 3.36 35.62 -14.32
C SER A 2 3.91 35.94 -12.91
N SER A 3 3.31 36.89 -12.18
CA SER A 3 3.67 37.15 -10.77
C SER A 3 3.28 35.99 -9.83
N HIS A 4 2.42 35.08 -10.31
CA HIS A 4 1.97 33.85 -9.67
C HIS A 4 2.76 32.63 -10.12
N SER A 5 3.59 32.75 -11.13
CA SER A 5 4.60 31.75 -11.44
C SER A 5 5.97 32.27 -11.00
N TYR A 6 6.88 31.39 -10.57
CA TYR A 6 8.29 31.76 -10.50
C TYR A 6 9.13 30.56 -10.83
N GLU A 7 10.21 30.81 -11.54
CA GLU A 7 11.18 29.78 -11.82
C GLU A 7 12.18 29.73 -10.68
N PHE A 8 12.41 28.53 -10.18
CA PHE A 8 13.46 28.29 -9.21
C PHE A 8 14.13 26.97 -9.53
N LYS A 9 15.43 27.05 -9.89
CA LYS A 9 16.26 25.91 -10.29
C LYS A 9 15.67 25.10 -11.47
N GLY A 10 15.26 25.74 -12.56
CA GLY A 10 14.80 25.04 -13.77
C GLY A 10 13.40 24.44 -13.68
N THR A 11 12.56 24.92 -12.75
CA THR A 11 11.18 24.44 -12.58
C THR A 11 10.27 25.60 -12.21
N PHE A 12 9.10 25.62 -12.84
CA PHE A 12 8.07 26.63 -12.61
C PHE A 12 7.13 26.23 -11.49
N TYR A 13 6.83 27.20 -10.63
CA TYR A 13 5.97 27.05 -9.46
C TYR A 13 4.85 28.07 -9.49
N PHE A 14 3.63 27.63 -9.24
CA PHE A 14 2.53 28.50 -8.86
C PHE A 14 2.74 29.03 -7.43
N ARG A 15 2.44 30.31 -7.17
CA ARG A 15 2.57 30.96 -5.85
C ARG A 15 1.46 31.98 -5.61
N LYS A 16 1.03 32.06 -4.34
CA LYS A 16 -0.06 32.93 -3.88
C LYS A 16 0.05 33.24 -2.38
N ARG A 17 -0.09 34.50 -1.95
CA ARG A 17 -0.25 34.86 -0.52
C ARG A 17 -1.73 34.85 -0.13
N ILE A 18 -2.09 34.16 0.94
CA ILE A 18 -3.43 33.91 1.47
C ILE A 18 -3.50 34.45 2.90
N ASN A 19 -4.48 35.30 3.20
CA ASN A 19 -4.60 35.95 4.50
C ASN A 19 -5.08 34.99 5.59
N ALA A 20 -4.65 35.24 6.83
CA ALA A 20 -5.00 34.44 8.00
C ALA A 20 -6.48 34.08 8.11
N ARG A 21 -7.35 35.06 7.85
CA ARG A 21 -8.79 34.94 8.11
C ARG A 21 -9.51 33.90 7.24
N TYR A 22 -8.96 33.53 6.08
CA TYR A 22 -9.54 32.50 5.19
C TYR A 22 -9.06 31.09 5.50
N LEU A 23 -8.23 30.97 6.53
CA LEU A 23 -7.58 29.74 6.92
C LEU A 23 -8.16 29.29 8.25
N LYS A 24 -8.70 28.07 8.29
CA LYS A 24 -9.35 27.53 9.50
C LYS A 24 -8.44 27.56 10.75
N ASN A 25 -7.12 27.51 10.58
CA ASN A 25 -6.15 27.29 11.67
C ASN A 25 -4.93 28.23 11.61
N ARG A 26 -5.05 29.46 11.08
CA ARG A 26 -3.93 30.42 11.08
C ARG A 26 -4.36 31.83 11.45
N ASN A 27 -3.48 32.51 12.19
CA ASN A 27 -3.73 33.85 12.73
C ASN A 27 -2.85 34.93 12.04
N LYS A 28 -1.98 34.50 11.11
CA LYS A 28 -1.14 35.37 10.26
C LYS A 28 -1.17 34.89 8.82
N ASP A 29 -0.89 35.81 7.92
CA ASP A 29 -0.89 35.57 6.47
C ASP A 29 0.12 34.51 6.06
N PHE A 30 -0.23 33.76 5.01
CA PHE A 30 0.49 32.60 4.53
C PHE A 30 0.83 32.72 3.04
N VAL A 31 2.07 32.43 2.62
CA VAL A 31 2.43 32.37 1.20
C VAL A 31 2.39 30.91 0.71
N PHE A 32 1.30 30.53 0.04
CA PHE A 32 1.11 29.26 -0.67
C PHE A 32 1.99 29.19 -1.93
N ARG A 33 2.66 28.06 -2.14
CA ARG A 33 3.47 27.79 -3.33
C ARG A 33 3.32 26.33 -3.73
N LYS A 34 3.08 26.06 -5.02
CA LYS A 34 2.84 24.73 -5.59
C LYS A 34 3.66 24.54 -6.87
N SER A 35 4.38 23.43 -6.97
CA SER A 35 5.12 23.11 -8.19
C SER A 35 4.16 22.67 -9.30
N LEU A 36 4.21 23.36 -10.44
CA LEU A 36 3.36 23.03 -11.60
C LEU A 36 3.78 21.70 -12.22
N LYS A 37 5.09 21.41 -12.20
CA LYS A 37 5.63 20.09 -12.54
C LYS A 37 5.00 18.95 -11.74
N LYS A 38 4.51 19.24 -10.53
CA LYS A 38 3.91 18.24 -9.64
C LYS A 38 2.39 18.14 -9.77
N CYS A 39 1.70 19.11 -10.38
CA CYS A 39 0.23 19.11 -10.49
C CYS A 39 -0.31 19.09 -11.92
N CYS A 40 0.54 19.31 -12.92
CA CYS A 40 0.15 19.42 -14.33
C CYS A 40 0.85 18.32 -15.14
N ARG A 41 0.11 17.45 -15.83
CA ARG A 41 0.69 16.33 -16.60
C ARG A 41 1.33 16.77 -17.92
N PHE A 42 0.82 17.84 -18.54
CA PHE A 42 1.35 18.43 -19.77
C PHE A 42 2.52 19.40 -19.52
N TYR A 43 3.14 19.34 -18.33
CA TYR A 43 4.19 20.26 -17.89
C TYR A 43 5.41 20.36 -18.83
N PHE A 44 5.79 19.28 -19.53
CA PHE A 44 6.90 19.34 -20.48
C PHE A 44 6.59 20.18 -21.72
N MET A 45 5.30 20.30 -22.09
CA MET A 45 4.82 21.25 -23.10
C MET A 45 4.81 22.64 -22.50
N LEU A 46 4.35 22.79 -21.26
CA LEU A 46 4.40 24.06 -20.53
C LEU A 46 5.82 24.65 -20.41
N VAL A 47 6.85 23.79 -20.36
CA VAL A 47 8.26 24.19 -20.32
C VAL A 47 8.77 24.68 -21.69
N LYS A 48 8.15 24.24 -22.79
CA LYS A 48 8.49 24.61 -24.18
C LYS A 48 7.53 25.66 -24.76
N ASP A 49 6.37 25.76 -24.13
CA ASP A 49 5.24 26.63 -24.38
C ASP A 49 4.93 27.30 -23.04
N ASN A 50 5.76 28.30 -22.72
CA ASN A 50 5.60 29.10 -21.51
C ASN A 50 4.20 29.74 -21.43
N ASP A 51 3.45 29.80 -22.54
CA ASP A 51 2.12 30.39 -22.60
C ASP A 51 1.06 29.44 -22.07
N GLU A 52 1.08 28.17 -22.48
CA GLU A 52 0.17 27.17 -21.89
C GLU A 52 0.45 27.00 -20.37
N LEU A 53 1.68 27.31 -19.93
CA LEU A 53 2.09 27.23 -18.53
C LEU A 53 1.48 28.34 -17.69
N ASP A 54 1.62 29.57 -18.18
CA ASP A 54 1.07 30.74 -17.52
C ASP A 54 -0.48 30.65 -17.54
N LYS A 55 -1.15 30.15 -18.60
CA LYS A 55 -2.63 29.95 -18.66
C LYS A 55 -3.15 29.02 -17.56
N LEU A 56 -2.50 27.88 -17.43
CA LEU A 56 -2.83 26.92 -16.40
C LEU A 56 -2.61 27.51 -15.01
N THR A 57 -1.48 28.18 -14.72
CA THR A 57 -1.24 28.72 -13.36
C THR A 57 -2.27 29.73 -12.89
N ASN A 58 -2.75 30.53 -13.82
CA ASN A 58 -3.70 31.58 -13.53
C ASN A 58 -5.10 30.97 -13.33
N TYR A 59 -5.56 30.01 -14.16
CA TYR A 59 -6.81 29.24 -13.95
C TYR A 59 -6.88 28.65 -12.53
N LEU A 60 -5.75 28.16 -12.03
CA LEU A 60 -5.66 27.62 -10.68
C LEU A 60 -5.83 28.70 -9.62
N ASN A 61 -5.08 29.80 -9.70
CA ASN A 61 -5.08 30.87 -8.69
C ASN A 61 -6.47 31.40 -8.35
N GLU A 62 -7.34 31.41 -9.36
CA GLU A 62 -8.64 32.06 -9.35
C GLU A 62 -9.73 31.14 -8.82
N GLU A 63 -9.90 29.98 -9.44
CA GLU A 63 -10.84 28.96 -8.98
C GLU A 63 -10.56 28.59 -7.52
N LEU A 64 -9.29 28.46 -7.12
CA LEU A 64 -8.93 28.27 -5.71
C LEU A 64 -9.47 29.33 -4.76
N ASN A 65 -9.34 30.59 -5.15
CA ASN A 65 -9.77 31.71 -4.32
C ASN A 65 -11.30 31.76 -4.19
N SER A 66 -12.05 31.26 -5.19
CA SER A 66 -13.52 31.18 -5.22
C SER A 66 -14.02 30.26 -4.11
N TYR A 67 -13.60 29.00 -4.17
CA TYR A 67 -13.90 28.01 -3.15
C TYR A 67 -13.41 28.45 -1.75
N LEU A 68 -12.23 29.08 -1.64
CA LEU A 68 -11.65 29.54 -0.36
C LEU A 68 -12.48 30.54 0.45
N LYS A 69 -13.39 31.26 -0.21
CA LYS A 69 -14.26 32.26 0.43
C LYS A 69 -15.61 31.68 0.84
N GLU A 70 -16.13 30.71 0.08
CA GLU A 70 -17.39 30.00 0.37
C GLU A 70 -17.28 29.11 1.61
N SER A 71 -16.07 28.69 1.95
CA SER A 71 -15.80 27.88 3.11
C SER A 71 -14.37 28.14 3.58
N LEU A 72 -14.17 28.40 4.87
CA LEU A 72 -12.82 28.48 5.43
C LEU A 72 -12.08 27.18 5.12
N MET A 73 -10.83 27.25 4.69
CA MET A 73 -10.10 26.04 4.30
C MET A 73 -8.78 25.91 5.03
N THR A 74 -8.33 24.68 5.13
CA THR A 74 -6.97 24.36 5.53
C THR A 74 -6.05 24.42 4.33
N GLU A 75 -4.76 24.63 4.57
CA GLU A 75 -3.72 24.60 3.53
C GLU A 75 -3.75 23.31 2.68
N ASN A 76 -4.17 22.19 3.27
CA ASN A 76 -4.31 20.90 2.56
C ASN A 76 -5.52 20.84 1.62
N GLU A 77 -6.62 21.52 1.94
CA GLU A 77 -7.81 21.60 1.07
C GLU A 77 -7.52 22.50 -0.13
N ILE A 78 -6.86 23.63 0.11
CA ILE A 78 -6.31 24.53 -0.92
C ILE A 78 -5.44 23.73 -1.89
N ASN A 79 -4.50 22.94 -1.37
CA ASN A 79 -3.62 22.12 -2.20
C ASN A 79 -4.37 21.11 -3.09
N ARG A 80 -5.40 20.44 -2.56
CA ARG A 80 -6.19 19.43 -3.30
C ARG A 80 -7.08 20.07 -4.36
N LEU A 81 -7.63 21.25 -4.07
CA LEU A 81 -8.39 22.03 -5.02
C LEU A 81 -7.50 22.50 -6.17
N THR A 82 -6.28 22.97 -5.87
CA THR A 82 -5.27 23.27 -6.92
C THR A 82 -5.05 22.07 -7.84
N ASP A 83 -4.92 20.87 -7.28
CA ASP A 83 -4.69 19.65 -8.07
C ASP A 83 -5.93 19.21 -8.88
N MET A 84 -7.14 19.53 -8.44
CA MET A 84 -8.39 19.24 -9.17
C MET A 84 -8.58 20.19 -10.34
N LEU A 85 -8.33 21.47 -10.11
CA LEU A 85 -8.44 22.51 -11.12
C LEU A 85 -7.47 22.23 -12.28
N CYS A 86 -6.23 21.84 -11.99
CA CYS A 86 -5.28 21.45 -13.05
C CYS A 86 -5.85 20.36 -13.98
N LYS A 87 -6.63 19.43 -13.42
CA LYS A 87 -7.21 18.28 -14.13
C LYS A 87 -8.54 18.58 -14.82
N ASN A 88 -9.21 19.70 -14.54
CA ASN A 88 -10.39 20.14 -15.28
C ASN A 88 -9.96 20.95 -16.50
N TYR A 89 -8.99 21.83 -16.30
CA TYR A 89 -8.31 22.56 -17.36
C TYR A 89 -7.70 21.61 -18.42
N GLU A 90 -7.13 20.47 -18.01
CA GLU A 90 -6.67 19.40 -18.93
C GLU A 90 -7.81 18.63 -19.64
N ARG A 91 -9.05 18.66 -19.14
CA ARG A 91 -10.12 17.75 -19.56
C ARG A 91 -11.04 18.35 -20.62
N GLU A 92 -11.30 19.65 -20.51
CA GLU A 92 -12.06 20.42 -21.50
C GLU A 92 -11.18 20.81 -22.70
N ALA A 93 -9.86 20.74 -22.54
CA ALA A 93 -8.88 20.90 -23.61
C ALA A 93 -8.22 19.55 -23.95
N LYS A 94 -8.55 18.91 -25.08
CA LYS A 94 -7.76 17.76 -25.58
C LYS A 94 -6.95 18.13 -26.81
N ILE A 95 -5.69 18.42 -26.50
CA ILE A 95 -4.55 18.71 -27.37
C ILE A 95 -4.29 17.57 -28.37
N GLU A 96 -4.53 17.82 -29.65
CA GLU A 96 -3.64 17.39 -30.73
C GLU A 96 -3.00 18.68 -31.26
N TYR A 97 -1.66 18.74 -31.39
CA TYR A 97 -1.03 19.91 -31.98
C TYR A 97 -0.22 19.55 -33.22
N SER A 98 -0.76 20.00 -34.35
CA SER A 98 0.01 20.63 -35.42
C SER A 98 -0.39 22.11 -35.50
N ASP A 99 0.45 22.98 -36.06
CA ASP A 99 0.15 24.43 -36.17
C ASP A 99 -1.14 24.72 -36.97
N LEU A 100 -1.50 23.82 -37.88
CA LEU A 100 -2.77 23.88 -38.61
C LEU A 100 -4.00 23.61 -37.75
N GLU A 101 -3.87 22.67 -36.81
CA GLU A 101 -4.97 22.32 -35.92
C GLU A 101 -5.38 23.55 -35.12
N LYS A 102 -4.40 24.29 -34.60
CA LYS A 102 -4.60 25.54 -33.85
C LYS A 102 -5.35 26.61 -34.66
N LEU A 103 -4.98 26.83 -35.92
CA LEU A 103 -5.67 27.79 -36.80
C LEU A 103 -7.13 27.39 -37.07
N ARG A 104 -7.44 26.09 -37.05
CA ARG A 104 -8.80 25.57 -37.14
C ARG A 104 -9.57 25.76 -35.83
N ILE A 105 -8.97 25.45 -34.67
CA ILE A 105 -9.55 25.68 -33.33
C ILE A 105 -9.99 27.14 -33.18
N GLU A 106 -9.09 28.08 -33.43
CA GLU A 106 -9.35 29.53 -33.29
C GLU A 106 -10.50 30.00 -34.18
N SER A 107 -10.67 29.41 -35.36
CA SER A 107 -11.73 29.78 -36.28
C SER A 107 -13.11 29.20 -35.95
N LEU A 108 -13.19 28.26 -35.00
CA LEU A 108 -14.40 27.58 -34.53
C LEU A 108 -14.82 28.04 -33.12
N GLU A 109 -13.97 28.79 -32.43
CA GLU A 109 -14.21 29.33 -31.09
C GLU A 109 -15.42 30.27 -31.02
N TYR A 110 -16.28 29.99 -30.05
CA TYR A 110 -17.33 30.89 -29.58
C TYR A 110 -17.49 30.74 -28.04
N PHE A 111 -18.24 31.62 -27.40
CA PHE A 111 -18.46 31.58 -25.94
C PHE A 111 -19.86 31.08 -25.57
N ASP A 112 -19.97 30.16 -24.60
CA ASP A 112 -21.28 29.72 -24.08
C ASP A 112 -21.93 30.76 -23.14
N GLU A 113 -23.19 30.53 -22.75
CA GLU A 113 -23.99 31.47 -21.95
C GLU A 113 -23.51 31.62 -20.50
N ASN A 114 -22.71 30.67 -19.99
CA ASN A 114 -22.02 30.76 -18.70
C ASN A 114 -20.61 31.37 -18.84
N GLY A 115 -20.27 31.84 -20.06
CA GLY A 115 -19.03 32.55 -20.37
C GLY A 115 -17.81 31.65 -20.56
N ASN A 116 -17.97 30.33 -20.67
CA ASN A 116 -16.84 29.43 -20.92
C ASN A 116 -16.42 29.50 -22.40
N GLN A 117 -15.11 29.50 -22.67
CA GLN A 117 -14.54 29.56 -24.02
C GLN A 117 -14.58 28.17 -24.67
N GLU A 118 -15.27 28.07 -25.81
CA GLU A 118 -15.66 26.80 -26.40
C GLU A 118 -15.36 26.85 -27.91
N GLY A 119 -14.36 26.13 -28.40
CA GLY A 119 -14.09 26.07 -29.86
C GLY A 119 -14.05 24.67 -30.43
N HIS A 120 -13.73 23.71 -29.57
CA HIS A 120 -13.69 22.27 -29.88
C HIS A 120 -14.54 21.45 -28.93
N THR A 121 -15.51 22.11 -28.31
CA THR A 121 -16.58 21.42 -27.62
C THR A 121 -17.72 21.11 -28.59
N LEU A 122 -18.70 20.30 -28.18
CA LEU A 122 -19.70 19.81 -29.11
C LEU A 122 -20.45 20.90 -29.86
N GLN A 123 -20.84 21.94 -29.12
CA GLN A 123 -21.83 22.89 -29.57
C GLN A 123 -21.29 23.81 -30.69
N PRO A 124 -20.03 24.30 -30.64
CA PRO A 124 -19.38 24.99 -31.77
C PRO A 124 -19.23 24.15 -33.02
N LEU A 125 -18.79 22.91 -32.83
CA LEU A 125 -18.54 21.99 -33.92
C LEU A 125 -19.86 21.65 -34.65
N ALA A 126 -20.92 21.38 -33.89
CA ALA A 126 -22.26 21.11 -34.43
C ALA A 126 -22.83 22.31 -35.22
N LYS A 127 -22.63 23.53 -34.74
CA LYS A 127 -23.04 24.76 -35.44
C LYS A 127 -22.32 24.92 -36.78
N LYS A 128 -20.98 24.81 -36.79
CA LYS A 128 -20.21 24.99 -38.02
C LYS A 128 -20.52 23.91 -39.04
N TRP A 129 -20.71 22.67 -38.58
CA TRP A 129 -21.10 21.58 -39.45
C TRP A 129 -22.44 21.84 -40.15
N LYS A 130 -23.43 22.37 -39.44
CA LYS A 130 -24.75 22.67 -40.02
C LYS A 130 -24.69 23.73 -41.11
N GLU A 131 -23.84 24.76 -40.96
CA GLU A 131 -23.59 25.77 -42.00
C GLU A 131 -22.97 25.15 -43.25
N LEU A 132 -21.94 24.31 -43.08
CA LEU A 132 -21.26 23.61 -44.17
C LEU A 132 -22.20 22.63 -44.89
N ASP A 133 -23.05 21.90 -44.16
CA ASP A 133 -24.02 20.95 -44.71
C ASP A 133 -25.09 21.67 -45.56
N LYS A 134 -25.55 22.87 -45.14
CA LYS A 134 -26.49 23.67 -45.92
C LYS A 134 -25.90 24.11 -47.27
N GLN A 135 -24.67 24.62 -47.26
CA GLN A 135 -24.01 25.05 -48.51
C GLN A 135 -23.61 23.87 -49.39
N TYR A 136 -23.21 22.74 -48.80
CA TYR A 136 -22.89 21.50 -49.54
C TYR A 136 -24.06 21.00 -50.41
N HIS A 137 -25.31 21.21 -49.96
CA HIS A 137 -26.51 20.85 -50.74
C HIS A 137 -26.98 21.95 -51.70
N ASN A 138 -26.34 23.13 -51.70
CA ASN A 138 -26.65 24.26 -52.58
C ASN A 138 -25.39 24.91 -53.19
N LEU A 139 -24.48 24.10 -53.72
CA LEU A 139 -23.20 24.58 -54.29
C LEU A 139 -23.37 25.48 -55.52
N ASN A 140 -24.56 25.48 -56.14
CA ASN A 140 -24.93 26.37 -57.24
C ASN A 140 -24.88 27.85 -56.86
N ASP A 141 -24.97 28.18 -55.57
CA ASP A 141 -24.66 29.52 -55.05
C ASP A 141 -23.14 29.75 -55.07
N LYS A 142 -22.64 30.16 -56.23
CA LYS A 142 -21.20 30.30 -56.49
C LYS A 142 -20.55 31.38 -55.61
N GLU A 143 -21.29 32.42 -55.25
CA GLU A 143 -20.77 33.51 -54.42
C GLU A 143 -20.50 33.02 -53.00
N GLU A 144 -21.47 32.33 -52.40
CA GLU A 144 -21.33 31.76 -51.06
C GLU A 144 -20.31 30.61 -51.02
N THR A 145 -20.24 29.80 -52.08
CA THR A 145 -19.22 28.75 -52.25
C THR A 145 -17.80 29.33 -52.30
N ILE A 146 -17.58 30.40 -53.06
CA ILE A 146 -16.26 31.09 -53.09
C ILE A 146 -15.96 31.69 -51.73
N ARG A 147 -16.94 32.31 -51.06
CA ARG A 147 -16.75 32.93 -49.73
C ARG A 147 -16.30 31.91 -48.70
N MET A 148 -17.06 30.82 -48.52
CA MET A 148 -16.76 29.78 -47.54
C MET A 148 -15.48 29.02 -47.89
N GLY A 149 -15.28 28.67 -49.17
CA GLY A 149 -14.07 27.98 -49.61
C GLY A 149 -12.81 28.82 -49.40
N SER A 150 -12.90 30.14 -49.62
CA SER A 150 -11.81 31.07 -49.35
C SER A 150 -11.46 31.17 -47.87
N GLU A 151 -12.45 31.09 -46.97
CA GLU A 151 -12.21 31.07 -45.51
C GLU A 151 -11.45 29.82 -45.08
N ILE A 152 -11.81 28.66 -45.62
CA ILE A 152 -11.16 27.38 -45.33
C ILE A 152 -9.74 27.36 -45.90
N PHE A 153 -9.56 27.83 -47.14
CA PHE A 153 -8.25 27.85 -47.78
C PHE A 153 -7.21 28.61 -46.95
N LYS A 154 -7.60 29.75 -46.37
CA LYS A 154 -6.74 30.61 -45.55
C LYS A 154 -6.14 29.90 -44.33
N ARG A 155 -6.78 28.85 -43.81
CA ARG A 155 -6.33 28.07 -42.66
C ARG A 155 -5.78 26.68 -43.03
N SER A 156 -5.46 26.45 -44.31
CA SER A 156 -4.93 25.18 -44.81
C SER A 156 -3.41 25.25 -45.06
N ASN A 157 -2.74 24.08 -45.15
CA ASN A 157 -1.31 24.00 -45.50
C ASN A 157 -1.03 24.13 -47.01
N ILE A 158 -2.00 24.57 -47.80
CA ILE A 158 -1.85 24.72 -49.25
C ILE A 158 -1.22 26.09 -49.54
N SER A 159 -0.09 26.13 -50.26
CA SER A 159 0.58 27.39 -50.58
C SER A 159 -0.26 28.24 -51.54
N LYS A 160 -0.22 29.57 -51.37
CA LYS A 160 -0.95 30.53 -52.21
C LYS A 160 -0.54 30.46 -53.69
N ASP A 161 0.71 30.10 -53.96
CA ASP A 161 1.24 29.99 -55.33
C ASP A 161 0.52 28.88 -56.12
N LYS A 162 0.11 27.78 -55.45
CA LYS A 162 -0.67 26.69 -56.06
C LYS A 162 -2.08 27.12 -56.50
N LEU A 163 -2.62 28.20 -55.94
CA LEU A 163 -3.92 28.73 -56.36
C LEU A 163 -3.83 29.40 -57.74
N SER A 164 -2.66 29.96 -58.06
CA SER A 164 -2.37 30.61 -59.36
C SER A 164 -2.13 29.59 -60.48
N GLU A 165 -1.84 28.34 -60.12
CA GLU A 165 -1.68 27.20 -61.04
C GLU A 165 -3.02 26.55 -61.40
N ILE A 166 -4.11 26.89 -60.70
CA ILE A 166 -5.46 26.39 -61.00
C ILE A 166 -6.09 27.26 -62.09
N PRO A 167 -6.56 26.69 -63.21
CA PRO A 167 -7.23 27.46 -64.26
C PRO A 167 -8.45 28.22 -63.69
N PRO A 168 -8.69 29.50 -64.08
CA PRO A 168 -9.78 30.32 -63.52
C PRO A 168 -11.15 29.66 -63.59
N GLU A 169 -11.42 28.88 -64.63
CA GLU A 169 -12.66 28.14 -64.82
C GLU A 169 -12.87 26.98 -63.83
N LYS A 170 -11.81 26.52 -63.15
CA LYS A 170 -11.85 25.43 -62.15
C LYS A 170 -11.69 25.91 -60.71
N ILE A 171 -11.59 27.21 -60.48
CA ILE A 171 -11.35 27.75 -59.13
C ILE A 171 -12.56 27.54 -58.21
N VAL A 172 -13.79 27.59 -58.76
CA VAL A 172 -15.01 27.29 -58.01
C VAL A 172 -15.03 25.82 -57.62
N ASP A 173 -14.72 24.92 -58.56
CA ASP A 173 -14.62 23.48 -58.30
C ASP A 173 -13.58 23.20 -57.18
N PHE A 174 -12.46 23.93 -57.17
CA PHE A 174 -11.46 23.84 -56.10
C PHE A 174 -12.04 24.25 -54.73
N TYR A 175 -12.78 25.36 -54.66
CA TYR A 175 -13.42 25.79 -53.42
C TYR A 175 -14.54 24.85 -52.98
N GLU A 176 -15.30 24.26 -53.91
CA GLU A 176 -16.24 23.19 -53.58
C GLU A 176 -15.50 22.03 -52.91
N GLN A 177 -14.38 21.57 -53.49
CA GLN A 177 -13.60 20.48 -52.89
C GLN A 177 -13.07 20.84 -51.50
N LEU A 178 -12.68 22.10 -51.26
CA LEU A 178 -12.30 22.56 -49.93
C LEU A 178 -13.46 22.52 -48.93
N ILE A 179 -14.66 22.96 -49.30
CA ILE A 179 -15.85 22.87 -48.44
C ILE A 179 -16.17 21.40 -48.13
N LYS A 180 -16.14 20.52 -49.15
CA LYS A 180 -16.36 19.08 -48.98
C LYS A 180 -15.33 18.44 -48.05
N THR A 181 -14.08 18.94 -48.09
CA THR A 181 -12.98 18.45 -47.25
C THR A 181 -13.12 18.95 -45.82
N GLU A 182 -13.40 20.24 -45.62
CA GLU A 182 -13.59 20.83 -44.30
C GLU A 182 -14.80 20.23 -43.58
N LYS A 183 -15.91 20.00 -44.29
CA LYS A 183 -17.07 19.31 -43.70
C LYS A 183 -16.67 17.96 -43.10
N LYS A 184 -15.87 17.17 -43.81
CA LYS A 184 -15.34 15.88 -43.30
C LYS A 184 -14.40 16.05 -42.12
N VAL A 185 -13.61 17.12 -42.09
CA VAL A 185 -12.72 17.47 -40.97
C VAL A 185 -13.54 17.84 -39.73
N ILE A 186 -14.56 18.68 -39.86
CA ILE A 186 -15.44 19.06 -38.74
C ILE A 186 -16.27 17.86 -38.27
N GLU A 187 -16.77 17.01 -39.18
CA GLU A 187 -17.39 15.74 -38.81
C GLU A 187 -16.43 14.89 -37.99
N ASN A 188 -15.15 14.90 -38.34
CA ASN A 188 -14.13 14.21 -37.58
C ASN A 188 -13.86 14.84 -36.21
N ASP A 189 -13.89 16.16 -36.09
CA ASP A 189 -13.74 16.85 -34.81
C ASP A 189 -14.96 16.60 -33.90
N ILE A 190 -16.18 16.62 -34.45
CA ILE A 190 -17.40 16.24 -33.72
C ILE A 190 -17.32 14.77 -33.33
N ARG A 191 -16.93 13.89 -34.25
CA ARG A 191 -16.70 12.47 -34.00
C ARG A 191 -15.73 12.27 -32.84
N LEU A 192 -14.62 13.00 -32.81
CA LEU A 192 -13.64 12.99 -31.73
C LEU A 192 -14.22 13.55 -30.43
N TYR A 193 -15.02 14.62 -30.47
CA TYR A 193 -15.68 15.15 -29.28
C TYR A 193 -16.71 14.16 -28.73
N ILE A 194 -17.59 13.62 -29.58
CA ILE A 194 -18.57 12.57 -29.25
C ILE A 194 -17.81 11.37 -28.68
N GLN A 195 -16.73 10.95 -29.31
CA GLN A 195 -15.88 9.88 -28.80
C GLN A 195 -15.29 10.21 -27.41
N ARG A 196 -14.86 11.46 -27.16
CA ARG A 196 -14.30 11.96 -25.88
C ARG A 196 -15.38 12.18 -24.80
N ASN A 197 -16.64 12.34 -25.20
CA ASN A 197 -17.76 12.74 -24.35
C ASN A 197 -19.05 11.92 -24.59
N MET A 198 -18.92 10.66 -25.03
CA MET A 198 -20.02 9.80 -25.54
C MET A 198 -21.18 9.64 -24.56
N TYR A 199 -20.86 9.68 -23.26
CA TYR A 199 -21.83 9.60 -22.18
C TYR A 199 -22.89 10.72 -22.21
N LEU A 200 -22.55 11.86 -22.79
CA LEU A 200 -23.49 12.96 -22.95
C LEU A 200 -24.49 12.73 -24.09
N PHE A 201 -24.27 11.73 -24.96
CA PHE A 201 -25.04 11.49 -26.19
C PHE A 201 -25.95 10.25 -26.18
N LYS A 202 -26.00 9.56 -25.04
CA LYS A 202 -26.55 8.20 -24.91
C LYS A 202 -28.01 7.99 -25.38
N ASN A 203 -28.82 9.04 -25.44
CA ASN A 203 -30.23 8.92 -25.81
C ASN A 203 -30.48 8.87 -27.32
N ILE A 204 -29.46 9.22 -28.12
CA ILE A 204 -29.53 9.25 -29.59
C ILE A 204 -28.50 8.30 -30.21
N SER A 205 -27.49 7.91 -29.42
CA SER A 205 -26.56 6.85 -29.77
C SER A 205 -27.33 5.54 -29.82
N PRO A 206 -27.17 4.71 -30.87
CA PRO A 206 -27.53 3.31 -30.78
C PRO A 206 -26.84 2.74 -29.55
N THR A 207 -27.57 1.92 -28.82
CA THR A 207 -26.97 1.16 -27.74
C THR A 207 -25.90 0.23 -28.34
N ARG A 208 -24.93 -0.18 -27.52
CA ARG A 208 -23.95 -1.19 -27.94
C ARG A 208 -24.61 -2.52 -28.39
N ALA A 209 -25.85 -2.76 -27.96
CA ALA A 209 -26.66 -3.92 -28.34
C ALA A 209 -27.27 -3.77 -29.74
N GLU A 210 -27.73 -2.58 -30.11
CA GLU A 210 -28.22 -2.27 -31.46
C GLU A 210 -27.06 -2.19 -32.48
N MET A 211 -25.87 -1.76 -32.04
CA MET A 211 -24.68 -1.65 -32.89
C MET A 211 -23.39 -1.94 -32.14
N LYS A 212 -22.74 -3.03 -32.53
CA LYS A 212 -21.63 -3.64 -31.77
C LYS A 212 -20.29 -2.93 -31.93
N GLU A 213 -19.96 -2.44 -33.12
CA GLU A 213 -18.68 -1.78 -33.40
C GLU A 213 -18.65 -0.36 -32.81
N GLU A 214 -17.64 -0.01 -31.99
CA GLU A 214 -17.56 1.34 -31.38
C GLU A 214 -17.38 2.42 -32.43
N ARG A 215 -16.61 2.13 -33.49
CA ARG A 215 -16.48 3.03 -34.62
C ARG A 215 -17.83 3.23 -35.30
N ASP A 216 -18.51 2.16 -35.69
CA ASP A 216 -19.80 2.26 -36.37
C ASP A 216 -20.87 2.88 -35.46
N ARG A 217 -20.79 2.65 -34.15
CA ARG A 217 -21.67 3.28 -33.16
C ARG A 217 -21.35 4.76 -32.99
N VAL A 218 -20.08 5.16 -32.99
CA VAL A 218 -19.70 6.58 -33.02
C VAL A 218 -20.17 7.20 -34.33
N GLU A 219 -20.01 6.53 -35.47
CA GLU A 219 -20.51 7.02 -36.76
C GLU A 219 -22.02 7.10 -36.79
N THR A 220 -22.75 6.12 -36.28
CA THR A 220 -24.22 6.13 -36.27
C THR A 220 -24.74 7.10 -35.23
N THR A 221 -24.04 7.28 -34.10
CA THR A 221 -24.35 8.35 -33.13
C THR A 221 -24.05 9.71 -33.73
N LEU A 222 -22.97 9.84 -34.49
CA LEU A 222 -22.64 11.03 -35.25
C LEU A 222 -23.73 11.28 -36.28
N GLU A 223 -24.14 10.31 -37.10
CA GLU A 223 -25.22 10.42 -38.07
C GLU A 223 -26.54 10.83 -37.40
N SER A 224 -26.98 10.14 -36.35
CA SER A 224 -28.16 10.52 -35.55
C SER A 224 -28.02 11.92 -34.95
N PHE A 225 -26.84 12.28 -34.46
CA PHE A 225 -26.58 13.60 -33.90
C PHE A 225 -26.62 14.69 -34.97
N LEU A 226 -26.02 14.41 -36.13
CA LEU A 226 -25.96 15.30 -37.28
C LEU A 226 -27.34 15.46 -37.92
N GLU A 227 -28.16 14.41 -37.94
CA GLU A 227 -29.57 14.43 -38.35
C GLU A 227 -30.40 15.26 -37.37
N LEU A 228 -30.26 15.03 -36.07
CA LEU A 228 -30.89 15.87 -35.04
C LEU A 228 -30.46 17.33 -35.15
N VAL A 229 -29.18 17.60 -35.38
CA VAL A 229 -28.66 18.95 -35.62
C VAL A 229 -29.26 19.53 -36.89
N ARG A 230 -29.42 18.75 -37.97
CA ARG A 230 -30.01 19.19 -39.25
C ARG A 230 -31.49 19.57 -39.08
N GLU A 231 -32.27 18.71 -38.45
CA GLU A 231 -33.73 18.83 -38.29
C GLU A 231 -34.16 19.86 -37.26
N ASN A 232 -33.32 20.14 -36.25
CA ASN A 232 -33.69 21.05 -35.17
C ASN A 232 -33.01 22.43 -35.33
N PRO A 233 -33.69 23.56 -35.01
CA PRO A 233 -33.05 24.87 -34.99
C PRO A 233 -31.91 24.93 -33.95
N LEU A 234 -31.08 25.96 -34.04
CA LEU A 234 -29.87 26.11 -33.20
C LEU A 234 -30.21 26.25 -31.71
N GLN A 235 -29.76 25.28 -30.89
CA GLN A 235 -30.02 25.16 -29.44
C GLN A 235 -28.99 24.26 -28.74
N ASN A 236 -28.99 24.12 -27.40
CA ASN A 236 -28.06 23.23 -26.67
C ASN A 236 -28.31 21.76 -27.06
N TYR A 237 -27.56 21.28 -28.05
CA TYR A 237 -27.78 19.98 -28.65
C TYR A 237 -27.47 18.85 -27.68
N LEU A 238 -26.60 19.06 -26.68
CA LEU A 238 -26.35 18.07 -25.63
C LEU A 238 -27.54 17.87 -24.69
N ASN A 239 -28.27 18.95 -24.39
CA ASN A 239 -29.51 18.88 -23.63
C ASN A 239 -30.66 18.32 -24.48
N LEU A 240 -30.71 18.66 -25.76
CA LEU A 240 -31.68 18.08 -26.71
C LEU A 240 -31.50 16.56 -26.78
N VAL A 241 -30.26 16.12 -26.95
CA VAL A 241 -29.90 14.71 -26.91
C VAL A 241 -30.35 14.09 -25.60
N LYS A 242 -29.99 14.66 -24.44
CA LYS A 242 -30.43 14.17 -23.12
C LYS A 242 -31.94 14.16 -22.87
N LYS A 243 -32.74 14.86 -23.70
CA LYS A 243 -34.21 14.90 -23.61
C LYS A 243 -34.92 14.05 -24.67
N HIS A 244 -34.20 13.55 -25.67
CA HIS A 244 -34.79 12.71 -26.71
C HIS A 244 -35.25 11.38 -26.10
N VAL A 245 -36.54 11.05 -26.23
CA VAL A 245 -37.15 9.80 -25.77
C VAL A 245 -37.45 8.96 -27.01
N LYS A 246 -36.93 7.73 -27.08
CA LYS A 246 -37.23 6.78 -28.16
C LYS A 246 -38.71 6.36 -28.06
N ASN A 247 -39.62 7.09 -28.71
CA ASN A 247 -40.98 6.61 -28.90
C ASN A 247 -40.99 5.54 -30.00
N ALA A 248 -41.40 4.33 -29.63
CA ALA A 248 -41.89 3.36 -30.60
C ALA A 248 -43.32 3.77 -30.99
N ASN A 249 -43.51 4.06 -32.27
CA ASN A 249 -44.77 3.84 -32.99
C ASN A 249 -44.43 3.68 -34.48
N PHE A 250 -44.27 2.44 -34.89
CA PHE A 250 -44.77 2.00 -36.19
C PHE A 250 -45.56 0.72 -35.92
N ASP A 251 -46.89 0.83 -36.08
CA ASP A 251 -47.78 -0.31 -36.20
C ASP A 251 -47.34 -1.18 -37.39
N ASN A 252 -46.99 -2.45 -37.15
CA ASN A 252 -47.93 -3.55 -37.37
C ASN A 252 -47.26 -4.92 -37.12
N ASP A 253 -48.09 -5.76 -36.50
CA ASP A 253 -48.12 -7.22 -36.53
C ASP A 253 -47.16 -8.08 -35.70
N THR A 254 -47.79 -9.12 -35.16
CA THR A 254 -47.28 -10.38 -34.62
C THR A 254 -46.68 -10.43 -33.21
N SER A 255 -47.60 -10.74 -32.29
CA SER A 255 -47.58 -11.98 -31.50
C SER A 255 -47.20 -11.85 -30.02
N LEU A 256 -48.15 -12.34 -29.23
CA LEU A 256 -48.25 -12.42 -27.77
C LEU A 256 -47.21 -13.35 -27.12
N ALA A 257 -46.08 -13.65 -27.80
CA ALA A 257 -45.02 -14.52 -27.31
C ALA A 257 -43.88 -13.75 -26.59
N ASN A 258 -43.73 -12.44 -26.87
CA ASN A 258 -42.56 -11.64 -26.45
C ASN A 258 -42.61 -11.11 -25.00
N SER A 259 -43.72 -11.26 -24.27
CA SER A 259 -43.85 -10.68 -22.93
C SER A 259 -43.00 -11.39 -21.87
N LYS A 260 -42.67 -12.68 -22.05
CA LYS A 260 -41.73 -13.40 -21.18
C LYS A 260 -40.26 -13.12 -21.50
N GLU A 261 -39.90 -12.96 -22.77
CA GLU A 261 -38.53 -12.64 -23.19
C GLU A 261 -38.15 -11.19 -22.89
N TYR A 262 -39.09 -10.24 -23.04
CA TYR A 262 -38.88 -8.84 -22.70
C TYR A 262 -38.66 -8.61 -21.19
N ILE A 263 -39.35 -9.38 -20.33
CA ILE A 263 -39.10 -9.37 -18.88
C ILE A 263 -37.71 -9.94 -18.56
N LEU A 264 -37.26 -10.97 -19.29
CA LEU A 264 -35.92 -11.54 -19.13
C LEU A 264 -34.82 -10.57 -19.60
N GLU A 265 -35.06 -9.81 -20.68
CA GLU A 265 -34.16 -8.76 -21.18
C GLU A 265 -34.06 -7.55 -20.25
N LEU A 266 -35.18 -7.10 -19.64
CA LEU A 266 -35.17 -6.06 -18.62
C LEU A 266 -34.39 -6.49 -17.37
N PHE A 267 -34.57 -7.74 -16.93
CA PHE A 267 -33.80 -8.33 -15.83
C PHE A 267 -32.30 -8.38 -16.15
N ASN A 268 -31.92 -8.66 -17.41
CA ASN A 268 -30.52 -8.70 -17.84
C ASN A 268 -29.89 -7.29 -17.97
N GLN A 269 -30.63 -6.27 -18.40
CA GLN A 269 -30.15 -4.88 -18.42
C GLN A 269 -30.00 -4.28 -17.02
N MET A 270 -30.95 -4.55 -16.11
CA MET A 270 -30.81 -4.17 -14.69
C MET A 270 -29.61 -4.85 -14.04
N LYS A 271 -29.36 -6.13 -14.40
CA LYS A 271 -28.19 -6.89 -13.91
C LYS A 271 -26.86 -6.27 -14.37
N GLN A 272 -26.76 -5.77 -15.60
CA GLN A 272 -25.54 -5.12 -16.12
C GLN A 272 -25.26 -3.74 -15.49
N GLU A 273 -26.29 -2.91 -15.26
CA GLU A 273 -26.13 -1.62 -14.55
C GLU A 273 -25.82 -1.81 -13.06
N GLN A 274 -26.40 -2.86 -12.45
CA GLN A 274 -26.11 -3.25 -11.08
C GLN A 274 -24.68 -3.79 -10.95
N GLU A 275 -24.22 -4.68 -11.83
CA GLU A 275 -22.84 -5.20 -11.90
C GLU A 275 -21.79 -4.09 -12.04
N GLN A 276 -22.03 -3.08 -12.91
CA GLN A 276 -21.13 -1.93 -13.06
C GLN A 276 -21.11 -1.04 -11.80
N SER A 277 -22.26 -0.85 -11.15
CA SER A 277 -22.36 -0.15 -9.86
C SER A 277 -21.65 -0.91 -8.74
N VAL A 278 -21.69 -2.25 -8.74
CA VAL A 278 -21.05 -3.10 -7.74
C VAL A 278 -19.52 -3.10 -7.88
N LEU A 279 -19.00 -3.22 -9.11
CA LEU A 279 -17.57 -3.16 -9.39
C LEU A 279 -16.96 -1.82 -8.96
N ASN A 280 -17.67 -0.71 -9.22
CA ASN A 280 -17.28 0.61 -8.76
C ASN A 280 -17.27 0.73 -7.22
N GLU A 281 -18.20 0.08 -6.53
CA GLU A 281 -18.21 0.04 -5.06
C GLU A 281 -17.01 -0.75 -4.53
N ALA A 282 -16.73 -1.92 -5.10
CA ALA A 282 -15.63 -2.78 -4.67
C ALA A 282 -14.24 -2.15 -4.95
N GLU A 283 -14.07 -1.41 -6.04
CA GLU A 283 -12.88 -0.56 -6.27
C GLU A 283 -12.77 0.59 -5.26
N ASN A 284 -13.91 1.18 -4.87
CA ASN A 284 -13.94 2.16 -3.79
C ASN A 284 -13.58 1.53 -2.44
N LEU A 285 -13.93 0.27 -2.16
CA LEU A 285 -13.58 -0.43 -0.92
C LEU A 285 -12.07 -0.57 -0.73
N GLU A 286 -11.28 -0.81 -1.78
CA GLU A 286 -9.81 -0.86 -1.68
C GLU A 286 -9.22 0.49 -1.25
N ARG A 287 -9.75 1.58 -1.82
CA ARG A 287 -9.36 2.94 -1.41
C ARG A 287 -9.79 3.25 0.03
N LEU A 288 -10.97 2.81 0.43
CA LEU A 288 -11.46 2.95 1.81
C LEU A 288 -10.63 2.11 2.79
N ALA A 289 -10.17 0.92 2.39
CA ALA A 289 -9.25 0.10 3.16
C ALA A 289 -7.93 0.83 3.40
N GLU A 290 -7.35 1.46 2.36
CA GLU A 290 -6.15 2.27 2.54
C GLU A 290 -6.33 3.41 3.53
N VAL A 291 -7.48 4.11 3.45
CA VAL A 291 -7.82 5.20 4.37
C VAL A 291 -7.99 4.67 5.80
N TYR A 292 -8.69 3.57 5.98
CA TYR A 292 -8.88 2.91 7.26
C TYR A 292 -7.54 2.52 7.89
N ILE A 293 -6.66 1.86 7.13
CA ILE A 293 -5.37 1.38 7.63
C ILE A 293 -4.44 2.55 8.00
N LYS A 294 -4.30 3.54 7.11
CA LYS A 294 -3.32 4.62 7.29
C LYS A 294 -3.83 5.73 8.21
N LYS A 295 -5.09 6.14 8.08
CA LYS A 295 -5.64 7.30 8.82
C LYS A 295 -6.37 6.90 10.09
N PHE A 296 -7.21 5.86 10.04
CA PHE A 296 -8.01 5.47 11.20
C PHE A 296 -7.18 4.64 12.20
N LEU A 297 -6.49 3.60 11.73
CA LEU A 297 -5.64 2.74 12.56
C LEU A 297 -4.23 3.28 12.77
N GLY A 298 -3.77 4.22 11.93
CA GLY A 298 -2.43 4.78 12.01
C GLY A 298 -1.30 3.76 11.76
N LYS A 299 -1.58 2.67 11.02
CA LYS A 299 -0.58 1.63 10.76
C LYS A 299 0.36 2.05 9.64
N GLN A 300 1.62 1.64 9.75
CA GLN A 300 2.67 1.92 8.76
C GLN A 300 3.56 0.69 8.53
N GLY A 301 4.38 0.75 7.47
CA GLY A 301 5.35 -0.30 7.12
C GLY A 301 4.73 -1.69 6.96
N LYS A 302 5.41 -2.71 7.48
CA LYS A 302 4.98 -4.12 7.40
C LYS A 302 3.60 -4.38 8.00
N SER A 303 3.22 -3.66 9.07
CA SER A 303 1.88 -3.80 9.66
C SER A 303 0.80 -3.29 8.71
N ALA A 304 1.01 -2.16 8.03
CA ALA A 304 0.04 -1.65 7.05
C ALA A 304 -0.05 -2.59 5.83
N ILE A 305 1.08 -3.13 5.36
CA ILE A 305 1.12 -4.10 4.26
C ILE A 305 0.34 -5.36 4.62
N ASN A 306 0.51 -5.88 5.85
CA ASN A 306 -0.24 -7.06 6.32
C ASN A 306 -1.75 -6.78 6.40
N TYR A 307 -2.16 -5.63 6.92
CA TYR A 307 -3.59 -5.25 6.96
C TYR A 307 -4.17 -5.13 5.56
N ALA A 308 -3.48 -4.42 4.65
CA ALA A 308 -3.94 -4.25 3.27
C ALA A 308 -4.10 -5.61 2.59
N ARG A 309 -3.13 -6.51 2.79
CA ARG A 309 -3.16 -7.86 2.26
C ARG A 309 -4.33 -8.70 2.80
N ASN A 310 -4.59 -8.63 4.11
CA ASN A 310 -5.64 -9.43 4.74
C ASN A 310 -7.03 -8.89 4.40
N ILE A 311 -7.21 -7.55 4.42
CA ILE A 311 -8.45 -6.90 4.00
C ILE A 311 -8.72 -7.12 2.51
N LYS A 312 -7.67 -7.24 1.70
CA LYS A 312 -7.82 -7.54 0.27
C LYS A 312 -8.61 -8.82 0.01
N TYR A 313 -8.56 -9.82 0.90
CA TYR A 313 -9.39 -11.02 0.71
C TYR A 313 -10.89 -10.70 0.70
N PHE A 314 -11.31 -9.81 1.59
CA PHE A 314 -12.70 -9.36 1.59
C PHE A 314 -13.02 -8.51 0.36
N THR A 315 -12.14 -7.59 -0.05
CA THR A 315 -12.40 -6.79 -1.27
C THR A 315 -12.39 -7.65 -2.53
N ASP A 316 -11.55 -8.68 -2.60
CA ASP A 316 -11.55 -9.65 -3.70
C ASP A 316 -12.86 -10.44 -3.72
N TYR A 317 -13.36 -10.88 -2.56
CA TYR A 317 -14.68 -11.54 -2.46
C TYR A 317 -15.79 -10.63 -2.99
N MET A 318 -15.83 -9.36 -2.57
CA MET A 318 -16.81 -8.37 -3.04
C MET A 318 -16.70 -8.07 -4.54
N LYS A 319 -15.48 -8.11 -5.11
CA LYS A 319 -15.26 -7.97 -6.56
C LYS A 319 -15.70 -9.19 -7.34
N GLY A 320 -15.79 -10.35 -6.70
CA GLY A 320 -16.02 -11.64 -7.37
C GLY A 320 -14.86 -12.05 -8.29
N ASN A 321 -15.07 -13.14 -9.02
CA ASN A 321 -14.12 -13.66 -10.00
C ASN A 321 -14.66 -13.72 -11.43
N GLY A 322 -15.84 -13.13 -11.67
CA GLY A 322 -16.52 -13.14 -12.97
C GLY A 322 -16.97 -14.53 -13.44
N LYS A 323 -16.98 -15.53 -12.55
CA LYS A 323 -17.39 -16.91 -12.84
C LYS A 323 -18.41 -17.39 -11.80
N LYS A 324 -17.95 -18.19 -10.82
CA LYS A 324 -18.78 -18.78 -9.76
C LYS A 324 -19.18 -17.73 -8.72
N HIS A 325 -18.34 -16.74 -8.48
CA HIS A 325 -18.57 -15.70 -7.49
C HIS A 325 -18.77 -14.36 -8.21
N GLN A 326 -20.00 -13.87 -8.20
CA GLN A 326 -20.37 -12.60 -8.81
C GLN A 326 -20.00 -11.45 -7.87
N PRO A 327 -19.72 -10.24 -8.41
CA PRO A 327 -19.52 -9.06 -7.58
C PRO A 327 -20.75 -8.80 -6.69
N LYS A 328 -20.55 -8.31 -5.46
CA LYS A 328 -21.64 -7.95 -4.52
C LYS A 328 -21.48 -6.55 -3.93
N LYS A 329 -22.59 -5.83 -3.69
CA LYS A 329 -22.59 -4.61 -2.87
C LYS A 329 -22.59 -4.94 -1.39
N LEU A 330 -22.15 -4.00 -0.57
CA LEU A 330 -22.16 -4.20 0.88
C LEU A 330 -23.57 -4.41 1.44
N SER A 331 -24.58 -3.75 0.86
CA SER A 331 -26.00 -3.88 1.22
C SER A 331 -26.66 -5.19 0.78
N GLU A 332 -26.01 -5.95 -0.10
CA GLU A 332 -26.55 -7.19 -0.67
C GLU A 332 -26.04 -8.44 0.06
N LEU A 333 -25.13 -8.28 1.01
CA LEU A 333 -24.55 -9.40 1.75
C LEU A 333 -25.56 -10.04 2.70
N THR A 334 -25.56 -11.36 2.72
CA THR A 334 -26.38 -12.21 3.61
C THR A 334 -25.51 -13.11 4.49
N ASP A 335 -26.13 -13.83 5.43
CA ASP A 335 -25.41 -14.80 6.27
C ASP A 335 -24.78 -15.93 5.43
N GLU A 336 -25.47 -16.36 4.37
CA GLU A 336 -24.97 -17.37 3.43
C GLU A 336 -23.70 -16.89 2.71
N ASP A 337 -23.61 -15.60 2.38
CA ASP A 337 -22.43 -15.01 1.76
C ASP A 337 -21.24 -14.97 2.72
N ILE A 338 -21.51 -14.70 3.99
CA ILE A 338 -20.47 -14.75 5.02
C ILE A 338 -19.97 -16.18 5.21
N ILE A 339 -20.85 -17.19 5.16
CA ILE A 339 -20.48 -18.61 5.21
C ILE A 339 -19.66 -19.01 3.97
N GLU A 340 -20.05 -18.57 2.78
CA GLU A 340 -19.29 -18.83 1.55
C GLU A 340 -17.89 -18.18 1.62
N PHE A 341 -17.83 -16.91 2.04
CA PHE A 341 -16.57 -16.20 2.22
C PHE A 341 -15.68 -16.87 3.29
N GLN A 342 -16.28 -17.35 4.37
CA GLN A 342 -15.61 -18.13 5.41
C GLN A 342 -14.96 -19.39 4.82
N ASP A 343 -15.69 -20.15 4.01
CA ASP A 343 -15.16 -21.35 3.36
C ASP A 343 -14.00 -21.02 2.42
N LEU A 344 -14.09 -19.94 1.64
CA LEU A 344 -12.98 -19.47 0.81
C LEU A 344 -11.76 -19.07 1.64
N LEU A 345 -11.96 -18.30 2.72
CA LEU A 345 -10.88 -17.86 3.60
C LEU A 345 -10.17 -19.04 4.26
N ALA A 346 -10.91 -20.01 4.80
CA ALA A 346 -10.36 -21.21 5.40
C ALA A 346 -9.51 -22.01 4.39
N ASN A 347 -9.80 -21.87 3.08
CA ASN A 347 -9.12 -22.61 2.03
C ASN A 347 -7.96 -21.88 1.31
N ILE A 348 -7.48 -20.74 1.81
CA ILE A 348 -6.36 -20.02 1.16
C ILE A 348 -5.00 -20.72 1.37
N ILE A 349 -4.15 -20.67 0.33
CA ILE A 349 -2.75 -21.13 0.42
C ILE A 349 -1.89 -20.31 1.39
N VAL A 350 -0.94 -20.97 2.06
CA VAL A 350 0.14 -20.30 2.78
C VAL A 350 1.03 -19.54 1.80
N ARG A 351 1.02 -18.21 1.89
CA ARG A 351 1.61 -17.34 0.87
C ARG A 351 3.13 -17.31 0.89
N THR A 352 3.74 -17.48 -0.28
CA THR A 352 5.15 -17.21 -0.56
C THR A 352 5.29 -16.02 -1.51
N LYS A 353 6.53 -15.67 -1.92
CA LYS A 353 6.77 -14.63 -2.94
C LYS A 353 6.10 -14.94 -4.28
N LYS A 354 5.90 -16.23 -4.62
CA LYS A 354 5.21 -16.64 -5.85
C LYS A 354 3.73 -16.25 -5.84
N HIS A 355 3.14 -16.09 -4.66
CA HIS A 355 1.72 -15.81 -4.47
C HIS A 355 1.44 -14.31 -4.30
N GLN A 356 2.37 -13.45 -4.75
CA GLN A 356 2.22 -12.00 -4.69
C GLN A 356 1.33 -11.54 -5.84
N GLY A 357 0.32 -10.70 -5.54
CA GLY A 357 -0.63 -10.19 -6.53
C GLY A 357 -1.88 -11.06 -6.72
N MET A 358 -1.82 -12.36 -6.41
CA MET A 358 -2.97 -13.26 -6.49
C MET A 358 -4.16 -12.78 -5.64
N SER A 359 -5.35 -12.92 -6.20
CA SER A 359 -6.66 -12.74 -5.57
C SER A 359 -7.00 -13.86 -4.59
N LEU A 360 -8.03 -13.65 -3.76
CA LEU A 360 -8.59 -14.70 -2.89
C LEU A 360 -8.83 -16.02 -3.65
N PHE A 361 -9.51 -15.95 -4.80
CA PHE A 361 -9.90 -17.13 -5.56
C PHE A 361 -8.69 -17.87 -6.15
N GLU A 362 -7.71 -17.15 -6.69
CA GLU A 362 -6.46 -17.74 -7.19
C GLU A 362 -5.68 -18.40 -6.06
N LEU A 363 -5.67 -17.82 -4.85
CA LEU A 363 -5.00 -18.40 -3.69
C LEU A 363 -5.66 -19.70 -3.22
N VAL A 364 -6.99 -19.81 -3.32
CA VAL A 364 -7.71 -21.05 -3.03
C VAL A 364 -7.39 -22.11 -4.09
N SER A 365 -7.50 -21.76 -5.37
CA SER A 365 -7.17 -22.69 -6.47
C SER A 365 -5.72 -23.17 -6.40
N GLN A 366 -4.78 -22.27 -6.10
CA GLN A 366 -3.36 -22.61 -6.00
C GLN A 366 -3.10 -23.58 -4.84
N ARG A 367 -3.85 -23.48 -3.73
CA ARG A 367 -3.73 -24.45 -2.62
C ARG A 367 -4.01 -25.87 -3.09
N THR A 368 -5.09 -26.06 -3.85
CA THR A 368 -5.48 -27.36 -4.39
C THR A 368 -4.46 -27.87 -5.40
N ILE A 369 -3.97 -27.00 -6.29
CA ILE A 369 -2.96 -27.35 -7.30
C ILE A 369 -1.64 -27.78 -6.63
N GLU A 370 -1.20 -27.06 -5.61
CA GLU A 370 0.05 -27.35 -4.89
C GLU A 370 -0.09 -28.44 -3.84
N ASN A 371 -1.31 -28.88 -3.54
CA ASN A 371 -1.62 -29.74 -2.39
C ASN A 371 -0.96 -29.23 -1.09
N SER A 372 -0.90 -27.91 -0.93
CA SER A 372 -0.13 -27.27 0.13
C SER A 372 -0.83 -27.38 1.47
N ARG A 373 -0.06 -27.41 2.55
CA ARG A 373 -0.57 -27.40 3.93
C ARG A 373 -1.56 -26.28 4.24
N LEU A 374 -2.48 -26.57 5.17
CA LEU A 374 -3.40 -25.59 5.72
C LEU A 374 -2.69 -24.56 6.60
N MET A 375 -3.25 -23.36 6.64
CA MET A 375 -2.76 -22.30 7.53
C MET A 375 -2.99 -22.68 9.01
N LYS A 376 -2.21 -22.08 9.92
CA LYS A 376 -2.47 -22.20 11.37
C LYS A 376 -3.70 -21.39 11.78
N PRO A 377 -4.57 -21.89 12.68
CA PRO A 377 -5.76 -21.18 13.18
C PRO A 377 -5.46 -19.76 13.71
N SER A 378 -4.39 -19.62 14.51
CA SER A 378 -3.95 -18.31 15.04
C SER A 378 -3.64 -17.24 13.97
N ASN A 379 -3.21 -17.64 12.76
CA ASN A 379 -3.02 -16.70 11.66
C ASN A 379 -4.36 -16.32 11.03
N MET A 380 -5.31 -17.27 10.94
CA MET A 380 -6.66 -17.03 10.45
C MET A 380 -7.43 -16.09 11.37
N ASN A 381 -7.35 -16.28 12.69
CA ASN A 381 -7.90 -15.36 13.68
C ASN A 381 -7.41 -13.91 13.45
N GLY A 382 -6.10 -13.75 13.21
CA GLY A 382 -5.51 -12.45 12.88
C GLY A 382 -6.00 -11.84 11.56
N ILE A 383 -6.37 -12.66 10.57
CA ILE A 383 -6.99 -12.23 9.31
C ILE A 383 -8.44 -11.81 9.56
N GLU A 384 -9.22 -12.68 10.20
CA GLU A 384 -10.62 -12.49 10.55
C GLU A 384 -10.83 -11.20 11.37
N TYR A 385 -10.03 -11.01 12.42
CA TYR A 385 -10.08 -9.80 13.25
C TYR A 385 -9.90 -8.51 12.43
N GLN A 386 -8.99 -8.52 11.46
CA GLN A 386 -8.70 -7.35 10.63
C GLN A 386 -9.83 -7.06 9.63
N ILE A 387 -10.42 -8.11 9.06
CA ILE A 387 -11.56 -8.01 8.16
C ILE A 387 -12.81 -7.55 8.91
N LYS A 388 -13.16 -8.20 10.04
CA LYS A 388 -14.25 -7.79 10.93
C LYS A 388 -14.14 -6.32 11.33
N GLY A 389 -12.94 -5.89 11.74
CA GLY A 389 -12.68 -4.49 12.10
C GLY A 389 -12.90 -3.51 10.94
N PHE A 390 -12.45 -3.86 9.73
CA PHE A 390 -12.67 -3.04 8.54
C PHE A 390 -14.16 -2.98 8.14
N TYR A 391 -14.84 -4.12 8.10
CA TYR A 391 -16.25 -4.22 7.78
C TYR A 391 -17.12 -3.38 8.73
N LYS A 392 -16.92 -3.51 10.05
CA LYS A 392 -17.65 -2.71 11.04
C LYS A 392 -17.35 -1.22 10.90
N HIS A 393 -16.14 -0.85 10.48
CA HIS A 393 -15.81 0.54 10.17
C HIS A 393 -16.56 1.04 8.93
N LEU A 394 -16.64 0.24 7.86
CA LEU A 394 -17.39 0.59 6.65
C LEU A 394 -18.86 0.89 6.98
N CYS A 395 -19.54 -0.02 7.67
CA CYS A 395 -20.96 0.13 8.00
C CYS A 395 -21.22 1.39 8.86
N LYS A 396 -20.31 1.71 9.78
CA LYS A 396 -20.45 2.88 10.68
C LYS A 396 -20.10 4.21 10.01
N ALA A 397 -18.99 4.26 9.27
CA ALA A 397 -18.44 5.50 8.70
C ALA A 397 -19.02 5.84 7.32
N HIS A 398 -19.54 4.84 6.61
CA HIS A 398 -20.05 4.96 5.24
C HIS A 398 -21.46 4.37 5.15
N LYS A 399 -22.40 4.95 5.91
CA LYS A 399 -23.80 4.48 6.01
C LYS A 399 -24.51 4.39 4.65
N ASN A 400 -24.07 5.19 3.69
CA ASN A 400 -24.58 5.18 2.31
C ASN A 400 -24.28 3.86 1.55
N LEU A 401 -23.40 3.01 2.06
CA LEU A 401 -23.13 1.67 1.50
C LEU A 401 -24.14 0.61 1.99
N GLY A 402 -24.97 0.91 3.00
CA GLY A 402 -26.10 0.08 3.39
C GLY A 402 -25.79 -1.29 4.02
N GLY A 403 -24.56 -1.54 4.48
CA GLY A 403 -24.19 -2.81 5.12
C GLY A 403 -24.72 -2.98 6.54
N ASP A 404 -25.11 -4.21 6.89
CA ASP A 404 -25.50 -4.60 8.24
C ASP A 404 -24.27 -4.85 9.12
N VAL A 405 -24.08 -4.04 10.15
CA VAL A 405 -22.90 -4.06 11.03
C VAL A 405 -22.71 -5.39 11.78
N ASP A 406 -23.80 -6.12 12.05
CA ASP A 406 -23.78 -7.34 12.84
C ASP A 406 -23.56 -8.60 11.98
N LEU A 407 -23.80 -8.50 10.67
CA LEU A 407 -23.63 -9.61 9.71
C LEU A 407 -22.22 -10.22 9.76
N ILE A 408 -21.19 -9.39 9.91
CA ILE A 408 -19.81 -9.89 9.92
C ILE A 408 -19.46 -10.70 11.18
N ASP A 409 -20.29 -10.68 12.22
CA ASP A 409 -20.05 -11.49 13.42
C ASP A 409 -20.27 -12.98 13.18
N TYR A 410 -21.01 -13.35 12.13
CA TYR A 410 -21.15 -14.74 11.66
C TYR A 410 -19.89 -15.31 11.01
N LEU A 411 -18.93 -14.46 10.62
CA LEU A 411 -17.66 -14.92 10.06
C LEU A 411 -16.86 -15.67 11.13
N ASN A 412 -16.67 -16.97 10.99
CA ASN A 412 -15.88 -17.80 11.90
C ASN A 412 -14.92 -18.72 11.12
N ALA A 413 -13.97 -18.09 10.43
CA ALA A 413 -13.03 -18.78 9.56
C ALA A 413 -11.98 -19.56 10.35
N GLU A 414 -11.68 -19.14 11.59
CA GLU A 414 -10.79 -19.88 12.48
C GLU A 414 -11.35 -21.27 12.80
N THR A 415 -12.58 -21.36 13.31
CA THR A 415 -13.21 -22.66 13.62
C THR A 415 -13.40 -23.52 12.39
N LYS A 416 -13.79 -22.94 11.25
CA LYS A 416 -13.91 -23.70 10.00
C LYS A 416 -12.57 -24.29 9.56
N LEU A 417 -11.50 -23.51 9.68
CA LEU A 417 -10.15 -23.97 9.36
C LEU A 417 -9.69 -25.07 10.33
N GLU A 418 -10.04 -25.00 11.61
CA GLU A 418 -9.75 -26.06 12.59
C GLU A 418 -10.37 -27.39 12.17
N LEU A 419 -11.66 -27.39 11.80
CA LEU A 419 -12.35 -28.59 11.31
C LEU A 419 -11.68 -29.16 10.05
N LEU A 420 -11.35 -28.29 9.07
CA LEU A 420 -10.64 -28.73 7.86
C LEU A 420 -9.26 -29.31 8.16
N ARG A 421 -8.57 -28.81 9.20
CA ARG A 421 -7.27 -29.33 9.63
C ARG A 421 -7.40 -30.68 10.31
N GLU A 422 -8.45 -30.88 11.09
CA GLU A 422 -8.75 -32.19 11.68
C GLU A 422 -9.04 -33.21 10.56
N ASP A 423 -9.83 -32.84 9.56
CA ASP A 423 -10.15 -33.71 8.42
C ASP A 423 -8.92 -34.06 7.54
N ASP A 424 -7.97 -33.12 7.38
CA ASP A 424 -6.78 -33.29 6.53
C ASP A 424 -5.55 -33.86 7.28
N ASP A 425 -5.72 -34.29 8.54
CA ASP A 425 -4.65 -34.71 9.47
C ASP A 425 -3.50 -33.68 9.56
N GLU A 426 -3.86 -32.39 9.59
CA GLU A 426 -2.90 -31.29 9.54
C GLU A 426 -2.24 -31.02 10.88
N VAL A 427 -0.93 -31.26 10.93
CA VAL A 427 -0.17 -31.18 12.18
C VAL A 427 0.40 -29.80 12.40
N ASP A 428 0.31 -29.34 13.65
CA ASP A 428 1.03 -28.17 14.11
C ASP A 428 2.43 -28.55 14.58
N TYR A 429 3.45 -27.94 13.99
CA TYR A 429 4.81 -28.15 14.48
C TYR A 429 5.12 -27.27 15.69
N GLY A 430 5.75 -27.90 16.67
CA GLY A 430 6.37 -27.25 17.81
C GLY A 430 7.80 -26.78 17.50
N VAL A 431 8.38 -26.10 18.48
CA VAL A 431 9.79 -25.67 18.45
C VAL A 431 10.34 -26.03 19.80
N ARG A 432 11.32 -26.91 19.90
CA ARG A 432 11.82 -27.36 21.21
C ARG A 432 13.07 -26.63 21.66
N THR A 433 13.50 -26.92 22.88
CA THR A 433 14.87 -26.63 23.34
C THR A 433 15.89 -27.48 22.61
N ILE A 434 17.11 -26.96 22.52
CA ILE A 434 18.28 -27.67 22.02
C ILE A 434 18.89 -28.43 23.22
N SER A 435 19.16 -29.72 23.07
CA SER A 435 19.85 -30.49 24.12
C SER A 435 21.30 -30.01 24.27
N VAL A 436 21.96 -30.36 25.38
CA VAL A 436 23.38 -30.01 25.57
C VAL A 436 24.25 -30.64 24.47
N SER A 437 23.99 -31.90 24.10
CA SER A 437 24.75 -32.58 23.03
C SER A 437 24.54 -31.91 21.66
N GLU A 438 23.33 -31.47 21.36
CA GLU A 438 23.02 -30.73 20.13
C GLU A 438 23.67 -29.33 20.13
N MET A 439 23.69 -28.66 21.28
CA MET A 439 24.36 -27.37 21.45
C MET A 439 25.87 -27.50 21.24
N THR A 440 26.48 -28.52 21.83
CA THR A 440 27.90 -28.87 21.62
C THR A 440 28.18 -29.18 20.16
N LYS A 441 27.31 -29.97 19.49
CA LYS A 441 27.42 -30.23 18.06
C LYS A 441 27.37 -28.94 17.24
N PHE A 442 26.43 -28.04 17.54
CA PHE A 442 26.32 -26.74 16.88
C PHE A 442 27.61 -25.94 17.05
N ALA A 443 28.11 -25.81 18.27
CA ALA A 443 29.34 -25.09 18.56
C ALA A 443 30.56 -25.70 17.85
N ASN A 444 30.67 -27.03 17.81
CA ASN A 444 31.78 -27.73 17.16
C ASN A 444 31.74 -27.62 15.63
N ILE A 445 30.59 -27.42 15.01
CA ILE A 445 30.46 -27.31 13.54
C ILE A 445 30.56 -25.86 13.06
N ILE A 446 30.00 -24.92 13.83
CA ILE A 446 29.87 -23.52 13.45
C ILE A 446 31.05 -22.67 13.97
N TYR A 447 31.54 -22.97 15.17
CA TYR A 447 32.66 -22.30 15.84
C TYR A 447 33.80 -23.29 16.05
N LYS A 448 34.14 -24.02 14.98
CA LYS A 448 34.97 -25.24 15.01
C LYS A 448 36.41 -25.02 15.47
N ASP A 449 36.98 -23.87 15.18
CA ASP A 449 38.37 -23.53 15.44
C ASP A 449 38.53 -22.01 15.60
N LYS A 450 39.61 -21.60 16.26
CA LYS A 450 40.02 -20.20 16.45
C LYS A 450 39.95 -19.37 15.17
N ASN A 451 40.54 -19.85 14.06
CA ASN A 451 40.58 -19.11 12.80
C ASN A 451 39.18 -18.80 12.25
N THR A 452 38.24 -19.74 12.41
CA THR A 452 36.84 -19.56 12.04
C THR A 452 36.15 -18.52 12.91
N ILE A 453 36.42 -18.54 14.22
CA ILE A 453 35.88 -17.56 15.17
C ILE A 453 36.45 -16.17 14.87
N GLU A 454 37.77 -16.05 14.70
CA GLU A 454 38.46 -14.80 14.38
C GLU A 454 37.92 -14.16 13.11
N LYS A 455 37.84 -14.95 12.02
CA LYS A 455 37.22 -14.51 10.77
C LYS A 455 35.78 -14.03 10.99
N MET A 456 35.00 -14.77 11.78
CA MET A 456 33.61 -14.40 12.08
C MET A 456 33.53 -13.10 12.88
N LEU A 457 34.40 -12.89 13.88
CA LEU A 457 34.44 -11.66 14.67
C LEU A 457 34.82 -10.44 13.82
N ASN A 458 35.71 -10.62 12.84
CA ASN A 458 36.13 -9.55 11.94
C ASN A 458 35.09 -9.21 10.87
N GLU A 459 34.51 -10.23 10.22
CA GLU A 459 33.61 -10.03 9.05
C GLU A 459 32.13 -9.98 9.42
N SER A 460 31.71 -10.77 10.41
CA SER A 460 30.30 -10.98 10.75
C SER A 460 30.06 -11.25 12.25
N PRO A 461 30.52 -10.35 13.15
CA PRO A 461 30.52 -10.59 14.59
C PRO A 461 29.14 -10.90 15.18
N GLN A 462 28.07 -10.43 14.52
CA GLN A 462 26.70 -10.78 14.88
C GLN A 462 26.43 -12.29 14.89
N ASN A 463 27.06 -13.07 14.01
CA ASN A 463 26.87 -14.52 13.91
C ASN A 463 27.42 -15.26 15.15
N PHE A 464 28.45 -14.70 15.79
CA PHE A 464 29.01 -15.21 17.03
C PHE A 464 28.26 -14.68 18.26
N TYR A 465 28.21 -13.35 18.43
CA TYR A 465 27.67 -12.79 19.67
C TYR A 465 26.15 -12.97 19.81
N THR A 466 25.37 -13.01 18.73
CA THR A 466 23.92 -13.26 18.87
C THR A 466 23.60 -14.70 19.28
N PHE A 467 24.54 -15.64 19.11
CA PHE A 467 24.41 -16.99 19.68
C PHE A 467 24.54 -16.92 21.20
N LEU A 468 25.59 -16.24 21.70
CA LEU A 468 25.81 -16.04 23.13
C LEU A 468 24.67 -15.24 23.77
N LEU A 469 24.22 -14.15 23.15
CA LEU A 469 23.08 -13.36 23.64
C LEU A 469 21.78 -14.19 23.60
N GLY A 470 21.59 -15.03 22.59
CA GLY A 470 20.44 -15.94 22.50
C GLY A 470 20.46 -16.97 23.63
N LEU A 471 21.62 -17.53 23.95
CA LEU A 471 21.81 -18.51 25.01
C LEU A 471 21.64 -17.90 26.41
N VAL A 472 22.22 -16.72 26.64
CA VAL A 472 22.32 -16.07 27.96
C VAL A 472 21.15 -15.14 28.28
N PHE A 473 20.49 -14.56 27.28
CA PHE A 473 19.37 -13.63 27.50
C PHE A 473 18.05 -14.08 26.86
N GLY A 474 18.09 -15.11 26.03
CA GLY A 474 16.94 -15.49 25.22
C GLY A 474 16.43 -14.34 24.34
N VAL A 475 17.28 -13.40 23.92
CA VAL A 475 16.85 -12.25 23.11
C VAL A 475 16.23 -12.71 21.79
N ARG A 476 15.32 -11.92 21.25
CA ARG A 476 14.91 -12.10 19.84
C ARG A 476 16.05 -11.62 18.94
N ILE A 477 16.22 -12.21 17.76
CA ILE A 477 17.26 -11.84 16.78
C ILE A 477 17.36 -10.33 16.60
N ARG A 478 16.20 -9.66 16.43
CA ARG A 478 16.15 -8.20 16.27
C ARG A 478 16.64 -7.45 17.51
N GLU A 479 16.24 -7.89 18.72
CA GLU A 479 16.66 -7.25 19.98
C GLU A 479 18.18 -7.29 20.14
N GLY A 480 18.81 -8.43 19.79
CA GLY A 480 20.27 -8.55 19.81
C GLY A 480 20.96 -7.73 18.72
N LEU A 481 20.41 -7.70 17.50
CA LEU A 481 21.03 -6.98 16.37
C LEU A 481 21.02 -5.46 16.50
N GLN A 482 19.96 -4.88 17.08
CA GLN A 482 19.81 -3.43 17.19
C GLN A 482 20.50 -2.83 18.43
N LEU A 483 21.33 -3.61 19.14
CA LEU A 483 22.07 -3.11 20.28
C LEU A 483 23.02 -1.99 19.85
N LYS A 484 22.95 -0.87 20.58
CA LYS A 484 23.78 0.31 20.35
C LYS A 484 24.78 0.48 21.48
N ILE A 485 25.96 0.99 21.14
CA ILE A 485 27.04 1.19 22.11
C ILE A 485 26.60 2.20 23.18
N ARG A 486 25.90 3.28 22.78
CA ARG A 486 25.34 4.26 23.73
C ARG A 486 24.28 3.70 24.69
N ASN A 487 23.70 2.53 24.38
CA ASN A 487 22.72 1.87 25.24
C ASN A 487 23.39 0.94 26.26
N LEU A 488 24.71 0.74 26.18
CA LEU A 488 25.48 0.14 27.26
C LEU A 488 25.56 1.13 28.42
N LYS A 489 25.17 0.65 29.60
CA LYS A 489 25.17 1.42 30.84
C LYS A 489 25.82 0.61 31.95
N VAL A 490 26.08 1.26 33.09
CA VAL A 490 26.65 0.62 34.27
C VAL A 490 25.89 1.07 35.51
N GLN A 491 25.66 0.13 36.43
CA GLN A 491 25.26 0.40 37.80
C GLN A 491 26.47 0.10 38.70
N GLU A 492 26.86 1.03 39.56
CA GLU A 492 27.81 0.80 40.63
C GLU A 492 27.06 0.51 41.92
N LYS A 493 27.42 -0.61 42.56
CA LYS A 493 26.87 -1.03 43.85
C LYS A 493 27.93 -1.85 44.58
N ASP A 494 28.11 -1.58 45.87
CA ASP A 494 29.08 -2.28 46.72
C ASP A 494 30.52 -2.31 46.13
N GLY A 495 30.91 -1.22 45.46
CA GLY A 495 32.24 -1.09 44.82
C GLY A 495 32.42 -1.87 43.52
N GLN A 496 31.38 -2.56 43.03
CA GLN A 496 31.41 -3.33 41.78
C GLN A 496 30.58 -2.66 40.68
N LYS A 497 31.08 -2.75 39.43
CA LYS A 497 30.40 -2.27 38.21
C LYS A 497 29.58 -3.39 37.59
N TYR A 498 28.29 -3.16 37.42
CA TYR A 498 27.35 -4.07 36.75
C TYR A 498 26.90 -3.47 35.42
N TYR A 499 27.48 -3.96 34.32
CA TYR A 499 27.13 -3.49 32.98
C TYR A 499 25.79 -4.05 32.53
N TYR A 500 25.04 -3.28 31.74
CA TYR A 500 23.78 -3.74 31.18
C TYR A 500 23.45 -3.01 29.88
N PHE A 501 22.76 -3.69 28.95
CA PHE A 501 22.12 -3.02 27.84
C PHE A 501 20.74 -2.50 28.26
N TYR A 502 20.53 -1.21 28.07
CA TYR A 502 19.23 -0.56 28.20
C TYR A 502 18.45 -0.75 26.89
N LEU A 503 17.55 -1.74 26.82
CA LEU A 503 16.68 -1.92 25.66
C LEU A 503 15.54 -0.90 25.69
N ASP A 504 15.44 -0.11 24.64
CA ASP A 504 14.35 0.83 24.40
C ASP A 504 14.00 0.90 22.90
N GLU A 505 13.10 1.81 22.53
CA GLU A 505 12.76 2.13 21.14
C GLU A 505 13.05 3.60 20.81
N ASN A 506 13.94 4.29 21.55
CA ASN A 506 14.10 5.75 21.47
C ASN A 506 14.60 6.25 20.09
N ASP A 507 15.02 5.35 19.22
CA ASP A 507 15.53 5.65 17.89
C ASP A 507 14.59 5.21 16.77
N ASP A 508 14.63 5.95 15.67
CA ASP A 508 13.77 5.73 14.50
C ASP A 508 13.90 4.32 13.90
N ASP A 509 15.08 3.70 14.02
CA ASP A 509 15.40 2.37 13.48
C ASP A 509 15.24 1.22 14.49
N THR A 510 14.91 1.53 15.73
CA THR A 510 14.76 0.56 16.82
C THR A 510 13.29 0.22 17.04
N ARG A 511 12.97 -1.06 17.09
CA ARG A 511 11.63 -1.53 17.47
C ARG A 511 11.70 -2.76 18.37
N LEU A 512 10.77 -2.84 19.29
CA LEU A 512 10.58 -3.89 20.27
C LEU A 512 9.15 -4.44 20.12
N LYS A 513 9.00 -5.75 20.28
CA LYS A 513 7.73 -6.42 19.96
C LYS A 513 6.61 -6.08 20.95
N THR A 514 6.96 -5.95 22.23
CA THR A 514 5.99 -5.77 23.32
C THR A 514 6.46 -4.69 24.28
N SER A 515 5.54 -4.19 25.10
CA SER A 515 5.86 -3.27 26.20
C SER A 515 6.94 -3.84 27.12
N ASN A 516 6.79 -5.11 27.53
CA ASN A 516 7.75 -5.85 28.38
C ASN A 516 9.11 -6.13 27.71
N SER A 517 9.25 -5.92 26.40
CA SER A 517 10.56 -6.00 25.75
C SER A 517 11.47 -4.83 26.14
N HIS A 518 10.91 -3.73 26.66
CA HIS A 518 11.64 -2.59 27.24
C HIS A 518 12.23 -2.95 28.60
N ARG A 519 13.39 -3.60 28.58
CA ARG A 519 14.04 -4.16 29.78
C ARG A 519 15.53 -3.87 29.82
N ASN A 520 16.13 -4.13 30.97
CA ASN A 520 17.58 -4.15 31.09
C ASN A 520 18.07 -5.58 30.82
N LEU A 521 19.19 -5.71 30.11
CA LEU A 521 19.92 -6.97 29.93
C LEU A 521 21.25 -6.87 30.68
N PRO A 522 21.33 -7.30 31.95
CA PRO A 522 22.56 -7.24 32.74
C PRO A 522 23.59 -8.19 32.18
N ILE A 523 24.83 -7.77 31.98
CA ILE A 523 25.89 -8.57 31.35
C ILE A 523 26.54 -9.46 32.42
N PRO A 524 26.31 -10.79 32.40
CA PRO A 524 26.94 -11.72 33.34
C PRO A 524 28.39 -12.01 32.96
N ASP A 525 29.12 -12.66 33.88
CA ASP A 525 30.56 -12.91 33.76
C ASP A 525 30.89 -13.77 32.54
N ILE A 526 30.02 -14.71 32.19
CA ILE A 526 30.21 -15.56 31.00
C ILE A 526 30.35 -14.72 29.72
N LEU A 527 29.57 -13.65 29.56
CA LEU A 527 29.67 -12.79 28.37
C LEU A 527 30.93 -11.91 28.42
N ILE A 528 31.35 -11.48 29.61
CA ILE A 528 32.58 -10.72 29.81
C ILE A 528 33.80 -11.59 29.47
N ARG A 529 33.86 -12.81 30.01
CA ARG A 529 34.92 -13.80 29.75
C ARG A 529 35.00 -14.19 28.27
N LEU A 530 33.86 -14.25 27.58
CA LEU A 530 33.79 -14.45 26.12
C LEU A 530 34.00 -13.14 25.31
N GLY A 531 34.64 -12.15 25.92
CA GLY A 531 35.18 -10.96 25.25
C GLY A 531 34.14 -9.94 24.80
N LEU A 532 32.90 -9.96 25.32
CA LEU A 532 31.87 -9.02 24.88
C LEU A 532 32.26 -7.56 25.17
N LEU A 533 32.83 -7.26 26.34
CA LEU A 533 33.27 -5.90 26.67
C LEU A 533 34.47 -5.47 25.81
N THR A 534 35.44 -6.36 25.60
CA THR A 534 36.57 -6.12 24.66
C THR A 534 36.07 -5.75 23.27
N PHE A 535 35.10 -6.52 22.75
CA PHE A 535 34.52 -6.25 21.44
C PHE A 535 33.79 -4.90 21.40
N ILE A 536 33.01 -4.57 22.42
CA ILE A 536 32.33 -3.26 22.50
C ILE A 536 33.34 -2.11 22.51
N ASP A 537 34.42 -2.26 23.27
CA ASP A 537 35.48 -1.25 23.39
C ASP A 537 36.14 -0.98 22.03
N ARG A 538 36.60 -2.04 21.35
CA ARG A 538 37.18 -1.93 20.00
C ARG A 538 36.21 -1.31 19.00
N ARG A 539 34.93 -1.69 19.04
CA ARG A 539 33.90 -1.12 18.14
C ARG A 539 33.73 0.39 18.40
N ARG A 540 33.77 0.81 19.66
CA ARG A 540 33.72 2.23 20.04
C ARG A 540 34.96 2.98 19.56
N GLU A 541 36.16 2.43 19.77
CA GLU A 541 37.43 3.03 19.32
C GLU A 541 37.46 3.23 17.80
N LEU A 542 36.85 2.30 17.05
CA LEU A 542 36.64 2.40 15.60
C LEU A 542 35.51 3.37 15.19
N GLY A 543 34.87 4.05 16.13
CA GLY A 543 33.84 5.06 15.87
C GLY A 543 32.47 4.49 15.48
N HIS A 544 32.21 3.20 15.71
CA HIS A 544 30.88 2.64 15.45
C HIS A 544 29.87 3.06 16.52
N GLU A 545 28.62 3.33 16.11
CA GLU A 545 27.51 3.63 17.03
C GLU A 545 26.73 2.37 17.45
N THR A 546 26.74 1.35 16.59
CA THR A 546 26.02 0.08 16.79
C THR A 546 26.98 -1.05 17.12
N LEU A 547 26.49 -1.99 17.94
CA LEU A 547 27.28 -3.18 18.30
C LEU A 547 27.59 -4.01 17.06
N PHE A 548 26.60 -4.19 16.18
CA PHE A 548 26.72 -4.91 14.91
C PHE A 548 26.37 -4.00 13.74
N ASN A 549 26.97 -4.26 12.58
CA ASN A 549 26.59 -3.61 11.35
C ASN A 549 25.27 -4.22 10.85
N TYR A 550 24.27 -3.38 10.59
CA TYR A 550 23.00 -3.80 10.00
C TYR A 550 22.46 -2.75 9.04
N THR A 551 21.57 -3.18 8.13
CA THR A 551 20.85 -2.29 7.24
C THR A 551 19.41 -2.16 7.68
N PHE A 552 18.97 -0.94 7.98
CA PHE A 552 17.56 -0.67 8.29
C PHE A 552 16.78 -0.35 7.02
N ASN A 553 15.81 -1.20 6.69
CA ASN A 553 14.90 -0.95 5.58
C ASN A 553 13.77 -0.02 6.06
N LYS A 554 13.84 1.26 5.67
CA LYS A 554 12.83 2.27 6.03
C LYS A 554 11.41 1.93 5.57
N LYS A 555 11.25 1.19 4.46
CA LYS A 555 9.91 0.80 3.95
C LYS A 555 9.29 -0.30 4.80
N SER A 556 10.03 -1.38 5.07
CA SER A 556 9.53 -2.51 5.86
C SER A 556 9.65 -2.31 7.38
N GLN A 557 10.47 -1.36 7.83
CA GLN A 557 10.82 -1.10 9.24
C GLN A 557 11.55 -2.30 9.89
N GLU A 558 12.44 -2.96 9.13
CA GLU A 558 13.14 -4.21 9.51
C GLU A 558 14.66 -4.08 9.35
N ILE A 559 15.42 -4.87 10.12
CA ILE A 559 16.91 -4.93 10.10
C ILE A 559 17.48 -6.32 9.77
N THR A 560 16.66 -7.38 9.67
CA THR A 560 17.14 -8.77 9.83
C THR A 560 17.09 -9.63 8.55
N GLY A 561 17.97 -9.37 7.59
CA GLY A 561 18.15 -10.22 6.41
C GLY A 561 19.17 -11.35 6.62
N ALA A 562 20.45 -10.96 6.73
CA ALA A 562 21.58 -11.89 6.68
C ALA A 562 21.64 -12.86 7.87
N LEU A 563 21.36 -12.42 9.09
CA LEU A 563 21.48 -13.25 10.30
C LEU A 563 20.43 -14.38 10.35
N ASN A 564 19.21 -14.13 9.86
CA ASN A 564 18.18 -15.17 9.75
C ASN A 564 18.64 -16.27 8.79
N ILE A 565 19.23 -15.89 7.64
CA ILE A 565 19.75 -16.83 6.65
C ILE A 565 20.94 -17.61 7.23
N PHE A 566 21.83 -16.96 7.97
CA PHE A 566 22.94 -17.62 8.66
C PHE A 566 22.44 -18.74 9.57
N TYR A 567 21.52 -18.43 10.50
CA TYR A 567 21.00 -19.44 11.42
C TYR A 567 20.21 -20.54 10.71
N GLN A 568 19.41 -20.22 9.69
CA GLN A 568 18.71 -21.23 8.91
C GLN A 568 19.70 -22.25 8.30
N ARG A 569 20.79 -21.75 7.70
CA ARG A 569 21.86 -22.61 7.14
C ARG A 569 22.62 -23.38 8.22
N ALA A 570 22.95 -22.72 9.32
CA ALA A 570 23.68 -23.33 10.43
C ALA A 570 22.87 -24.48 11.06
N PHE A 571 21.58 -24.26 11.33
CA PHE A 571 20.69 -25.30 11.85
C PHE A 571 20.51 -26.43 10.85
N GLN A 572 20.30 -26.15 9.57
CA GLN A 572 20.22 -27.20 8.54
C GLN A 572 21.50 -28.05 8.52
N LYS A 573 22.67 -27.40 8.55
CA LYS A 573 23.97 -28.08 8.57
C LYS A 573 24.16 -28.97 9.80
N CYS A 574 23.70 -28.52 10.97
CA CYS A 574 23.93 -29.23 12.23
C CYS A 574 22.88 -30.30 12.53
N PHE A 575 21.62 -30.08 12.13
CA PHE A 575 20.47 -30.83 12.62
C PHE A 575 19.60 -31.45 11.51
N GLY A 576 19.90 -31.19 10.23
CA GLY A 576 19.19 -31.81 9.11
C GLY A 576 17.69 -31.54 9.17
N GLU A 577 16.90 -32.62 9.17
CA GLU A 577 15.43 -32.58 9.21
C GLU A 577 14.86 -31.85 10.44
N LEU A 578 15.59 -31.83 11.56
CA LEU A 578 15.16 -31.13 12.77
C LEU A 578 15.28 -29.60 12.66
N ALA A 579 15.92 -29.06 11.62
CA ALA A 579 15.99 -27.61 11.41
C ALA A 579 14.65 -27.06 10.89
N CYS A 580 14.17 -25.95 11.47
CA CYS A 580 12.92 -25.33 11.02
C CYS A 580 13.11 -24.63 9.66
N ASN A 581 12.57 -25.22 8.59
CA ASN A 581 12.43 -24.61 7.27
C ASN A 581 11.24 -25.24 6.52
N GLU A 582 10.83 -24.62 5.41
CA GLU A 582 9.61 -25.04 4.69
C GLU A 582 9.69 -26.49 4.18
N ASN A 583 10.84 -26.93 3.66
CA ASN A 583 11.01 -28.28 3.15
C ASN A 583 10.87 -29.32 4.27
N ASN A 584 11.48 -29.06 5.43
CA ASN A 584 11.39 -29.97 6.57
C ASN A 584 9.99 -29.94 7.22
N ILE A 585 9.29 -28.81 7.19
CA ILE A 585 7.89 -28.73 7.64
C ILE A 585 6.99 -29.59 6.75
N GLU A 586 7.19 -29.55 5.43
CA GLU A 586 6.42 -30.40 4.51
C GLU A 586 6.79 -31.88 4.68
N LEU A 587 8.06 -32.19 4.88
CA LEU A 587 8.50 -33.56 5.18
C LEU A 587 7.86 -34.11 6.46
N LEU A 588 7.82 -33.30 7.54
CA LEU A 588 7.12 -33.67 8.78
C LEU A 588 5.64 -33.93 8.52
N ARG A 589 4.97 -33.05 7.77
CA ARG A 589 3.56 -33.22 7.41
C ARG A 589 3.32 -34.54 6.68
N GLN A 590 4.16 -34.86 5.69
CA GLN A 590 4.04 -36.10 4.92
C GLN A 590 4.23 -37.33 5.81
N ARG A 591 5.26 -37.34 6.67
CA ARG A 591 5.53 -38.45 7.60
C ARG A 591 4.40 -38.69 8.59
N VAL A 592 3.78 -37.64 9.12
CA VAL A 592 2.65 -37.84 10.03
C VAL A 592 1.43 -38.40 9.29
N LYS A 593 1.20 -38.00 8.03
CA LYS A 593 0.19 -38.64 7.18
C LYS A 593 0.49 -40.12 6.91
N ASP A 594 1.77 -40.49 6.88
CA ASP A 594 2.22 -41.88 6.77
C ASP A 594 2.20 -42.63 8.13
N GLY A 595 1.71 -42.00 9.21
CA GLY A 595 1.53 -42.61 10.53
C GLY A 595 2.68 -42.41 11.51
N GLU A 596 3.69 -41.60 11.18
CA GLU A 596 4.79 -41.28 12.11
C GLU A 596 4.37 -40.26 13.18
N GLU A 597 5.05 -40.29 14.34
CA GLU A 597 4.85 -39.27 15.37
C GLU A 597 5.44 -37.91 14.97
N ALA A 598 4.71 -36.84 15.28
CA ALA A 598 5.17 -35.49 15.00
C ALA A 598 6.33 -35.08 15.90
N TYR A 599 7.41 -34.56 15.32
CA TYR A 599 8.56 -34.03 16.06
C TYR A 599 8.61 -32.49 16.09
N GLU A 600 9.28 -31.95 17.11
CA GLU A 600 9.48 -30.50 17.26
C GLU A 600 10.78 -30.01 16.58
N PHE A 601 10.72 -28.85 15.93
CA PHE A 601 11.88 -28.26 15.23
C PHE A 601 12.83 -27.48 16.15
N ILE A 602 14.04 -27.27 15.64
CA ILE A 602 15.06 -26.38 16.18
C ILE A 602 15.21 -25.13 15.29
N GLN A 603 15.25 -23.97 15.92
CA GLN A 603 15.54 -22.68 15.27
C GLN A 603 16.13 -21.70 16.29
N TYR A 604 16.39 -20.45 15.91
CA TYR A 604 16.98 -19.47 16.84
C TYR A 604 16.12 -19.25 18.09
N ARG A 605 14.78 -19.34 17.95
CA ARG A 605 13.85 -19.26 19.09
C ARG A 605 14.07 -20.39 20.11
N SER A 606 14.70 -21.50 19.73
CA SER A 606 15.07 -22.58 20.63
C SER A 606 16.08 -22.10 21.70
N PHE A 607 17.03 -21.22 21.37
CA PHE A 607 17.92 -20.61 22.38
C PHE A 607 17.12 -19.85 23.46
N ARG A 608 16.09 -19.10 23.05
CA ARG A 608 15.18 -18.45 24.01
C ARG A 608 14.41 -19.47 24.86
N LYS A 609 13.99 -20.60 24.29
CA LYS A 609 13.36 -21.67 25.10
C LYS A 609 14.35 -22.29 26.08
N ASN A 610 15.62 -22.49 25.69
CA ASN A 610 16.68 -22.95 26.57
C ASN A 610 16.85 -21.98 27.75
N PHE A 611 16.99 -20.68 27.45
CA PHE A 611 17.09 -19.62 28.45
C PHE A 611 15.88 -19.60 29.40
N VAL A 612 14.65 -19.62 28.87
CA VAL A 612 13.44 -19.63 29.69
C VAL A 612 13.39 -20.89 30.56
N ASN A 613 13.73 -22.07 30.03
CA ASN A 613 13.76 -23.28 30.83
C ASN A 613 14.82 -23.22 31.95
N VAL A 614 16.00 -22.70 31.67
CA VAL A 614 17.06 -22.51 32.67
C VAL A 614 16.59 -21.53 33.75
N ILE A 615 16.09 -20.36 33.36
CA ILE A 615 15.68 -19.36 34.32
C ILE A 615 14.47 -19.84 35.13
N ASP A 616 13.39 -20.24 34.46
CA ASP A 616 12.08 -20.50 35.09
C ASP A 616 12.03 -21.85 35.83
N LYS A 617 12.60 -22.92 35.26
CA LYS A 617 12.47 -24.27 35.83
C LYS A 617 13.57 -24.64 36.81
N GLN A 618 14.79 -24.12 36.63
CA GLN A 618 15.91 -24.49 37.51
C GLN A 618 16.04 -23.56 38.73
N LYS A 619 15.15 -22.57 38.88
CA LYS A 619 15.10 -21.64 40.01
C LYS A 619 16.45 -20.97 40.30
N ILE A 620 17.17 -20.58 39.25
CA ILE A 620 18.48 -19.94 39.37
C ILE A 620 18.34 -18.54 40.01
N GLY A 621 19.22 -18.19 40.93
CA GLY A 621 19.32 -16.85 41.51
C GLY A 621 19.02 -16.75 42.99
N GLY A 622 18.77 -17.87 43.68
CA GLY A 622 18.52 -17.89 45.13
C GLY A 622 17.40 -16.93 45.53
N ASP A 623 17.65 -16.07 46.50
CA ASP A 623 16.68 -15.08 46.99
C ASP A 623 16.27 -14.04 45.93
N TYR A 624 17.09 -13.84 44.89
CA TYR A 624 16.76 -12.94 43.78
C TYR A 624 15.79 -13.59 42.77
N HIS A 625 15.61 -14.92 42.83
CA HIS A 625 14.72 -15.69 41.97
C HIS A 625 13.24 -15.47 42.35
N THR A 626 12.69 -14.32 41.99
CA THR A 626 11.26 -14.03 42.12
C THR A 626 10.57 -14.11 40.77
N ILE A 627 9.29 -14.52 40.76
CA ILE A 627 8.45 -14.55 39.54
C ILE A 627 8.53 -13.19 38.82
N THR A 628 8.49 -12.09 39.57
CA THR A 628 8.59 -10.72 39.03
C THR A 628 9.94 -10.47 38.35
N ASN A 629 11.06 -10.82 38.98
CA ASN A 629 12.39 -10.63 38.39
C ASN A 629 12.60 -11.49 37.15
N ILE A 630 12.10 -12.73 37.17
CA ILE A 630 12.16 -13.63 36.01
C ILE A 630 11.37 -13.07 34.84
N LYS A 631 10.15 -12.58 35.07
CA LYS A 631 9.34 -11.93 34.03
C LYS A 631 10.01 -10.67 33.48
N LYS A 632 10.64 -9.85 34.34
CA LYS A 632 11.43 -8.67 33.93
C LYS A 632 12.65 -9.05 33.05
N LEU A 633 13.36 -10.13 33.36
CA LEU A 633 14.50 -10.62 32.55
C LEU A 633 14.06 -11.17 31.20
N ILE A 634 13.02 -12.01 31.19
CA ILE A 634 12.51 -12.66 29.98
C ILE A 634 11.86 -11.63 29.04
N GLY A 635 11.15 -10.64 29.59
CA GLY A 635 10.40 -9.65 28.81
C GLY A 635 9.13 -10.23 28.16
N HIS A 636 8.45 -11.15 28.84
CA HIS A 636 7.15 -11.72 28.46
C HIS A 636 6.04 -11.23 29.40
N SER A 637 4.81 -11.11 28.88
CA SER A 637 3.58 -11.08 29.67
C SER A 637 2.88 -12.43 29.55
N ASP A 638 2.23 -12.87 30.62
CA ASP A 638 1.29 -13.99 30.53
C ASP A 638 0.20 -13.67 29.49
N ASN A 639 -0.32 -14.68 28.83
CA ASN A 639 -1.27 -14.61 27.70
C ASN A 639 -2.63 -13.92 28.02
N SER A 640 -2.77 -13.19 29.13
CA SER A 640 -4.01 -12.50 29.50
C SER A 640 -4.06 -11.08 28.94
N ALA A 641 -5.28 -10.67 28.56
CA ALA A 641 -5.62 -9.50 27.72
C ALA A 641 -5.30 -8.11 28.30
N THR A 642 -4.40 -8.01 29.28
CA THR A 642 -3.82 -6.75 29.76
C THR A 642 -2.32 -6.96 29.97
N GLU A 643 -1.51 -6.68 28.95
CA GLU A 643 -0.05 -6.61 29.08
C GLU A 643 0.31 -5.58 30.17
N TYR A 644 0.48 -6.02 31.41
CA TYR A 644 1.07 -5.22 32.46
C TYR A 644 2.57 -5.10 32.18
N TYR A 645 3.06 -3.86 32.17
CA TYR A 645 4.48 -3.62 32.03
C TYR A 645 5.17 -3.90 33.35
N TYR A 646 6.02 -4.94 33.41
CA TYR A 646 6.69 -5.37 34.64
C TYR A 646 7.81 -4.43 35.11
N GLU A 647 8.05 -3.32 34.42
CA GLU A 647 9.19 -2.43 34.66
C GLU A 647 10.54 -3.11 34.38
N ARG A 648 11.64 -2.43 34.70
CA ARG A 648 12.99 -2.90 34.40
C ARG A 648 13.55 -3.65 35.60
N ILE A 649 14.34 -4.70 35.33
CA ILE A 649 15.13 -5.35 36.38
C ILE A 649 16.30 -4.45 36.79
N GLU A 650 16.59 -4.42 38.09
CA GLU A 650 17.83 -3.82 38.60
C GLU A 650 19.03 -4.59 38.05
N PRO A 651 20.03 -3.91 37.45
CA PRO A 651 21.19 -4.57 36.85
C PRO A 651 21.91 -5.54 37.78
N PHE A 652 22.18 -5.12 39.02
CA PHE A 652 22.73 -5.98 40.08
C PHE A 652 21.93 -7.27 40.27
N VAL A 653 20.61 -7.15 40.46
CA VAL A 653 19.74 -8.31 40.72
C VAL A 653 19.76 -9.29 39.54
N GLY A 654 19.64 -8.78 38.31
CA GLY A 654 19.68 -9.65 37.14
C GLY A 654 21.07 -10.25 36.90
N TYR A 655 22.15 -9.55 37.23
CA TYR A 655 23.50 -10.09 37.22
C TYR A 655 23.65 -11.27 38.19
N GLN A 656 23.14 -11.14 39.43
CA GLN A 656 23.16 -12.23 40.42
C GLN A 656 22.39 -13.47 39.93
N ILE A 657 21.19 -13.26 39.39
CA ILE A 657 20.37 -14.35 38.82
C ILE A 657 21.13 -15.06 37.70
N LEU A 658 21.69 -14.31 36.75
CA LEU A 658 22.36 -14.89 35.59
C LEU A 658 23.66 -15.62 35.96
N ASN A 659 24.46 -15.10 36.89
CA ASN A 659 25.71 -15.75 37.31
C ASN A 659 25.51 -16.93 38.27
N SER A 660 24.32 -17.11 38.85
CA SER A 660 24.02 -18.29 39.66
C SER A 660 23.91 -19.58 38.84
N PHE A 661 23.80 -19.48 37.51
CA PHE A 661 23.83 -20.62 36.61
C PHE A 661 25.26 -20.87 36.12
N ASP A 662 25.79 -22.06 36.40
CA ASP A 662 27.11 -22.45 35.90
C ASP A 662 27.05 -22.83 34.41
N TYR A 663 27.33 -21.85 33.55
CA TYR A 663 27.35 -22.03 32.11
C TYR A 663 28.43 -23.00 31.64
N PHE A 664 29.60 -23.04 32.26
CA PHE A 664 30.69 -23.91 31.82
C PHE A 664 30.41 -25.38 32.15
N PHE A 665 29.83 -25.64 33.32
CA PHE A 665 29.39 -26.99 33.68
C PHE A 665 28.28 -27.50 32.74
N ASN A 666 27.27 -26.67 32.47
CA ASN A 666 26.12 -27.07 31.65
C ASN A 666 26.40 -27.04 30.14
N TYR A 667 27.36 -26.22 29.70
CA TYR A 667 27.76 -26.07 28.31
C TYR A 667 29.30 -26.12 28.17
N PRO A 668 29.92 -27.32 28.30
CA PRO A 668 31.38 -27.45 28.35
C PRO A 668 32.12 -26.88 27.15
N PHE A 669 31.48 -26.83 25.97
CA PHE A 669 32.06 -26.21 24.77
C PHE A 669 32.41 -24.72 24.97
N LEU A 670 31.77 -24.03 25.93
CA LEU A 670 32.08 -22.63 26.23
C LEU A 670 33.49 -22.45 26.79
N GLN A 671 34.08 -23.45 27.44
CA GLN A 671 35.45 -23.38 27.93
C GLN A 671 36.44 -23.27 26.77
N ARG A 672 36.27 -24.14 25.75
CA ARG A 672 37.05 -24.04 24.50
C ARG A 672 36.86 -22.68 23.84
N LEU A 673 35.62 -22.20 23.73
CA LEU A 673 35.36 -20.90 23.13
C LEU A 673 36.02 -19.76 23.92
N GLU A 674 36.09 -19.84 25.25
CA GLU A 674 36.80 -18.86 26.07
C GLU A 674 38.31 -18.86 25.78
N GLU A 675 38.92 -20.03 25.66
CA GLU A 675 40.34 -20.18 25.30
C GLU A 675 40.63 -19.59 23.91
N ASP A 676 39.84 -19.99 22.89
CA ASP A 676 39.95 -19.45 21.53
C ASP A 676 39.81 -17.92 21.52
N ILE A 677 38.86 -17.38 22.28
CA ILE A 677 38.60 -15.93 22.35
C ILE A 677 39.72 -15.17 23.06
N LYS A 678 40.28 -15.73 24.15
CA LYS A 678 41.45 -15.15 24.83
C LYS A 678 42.61 -15.04 23.86
N GLU A 679 42.90 -16.10 23.11
CA GLU A 679 43.97 -16.05 22.12
C GLU A 679 43.71 -15.04 21.00
N ILE A 680 42.49 -14.95 20.47
CA ILE A 680 42.12 -13.97 19.42
C ILE A 680 42.30 -12.54 19.91
N PHE A 681 41.99 -12.29 21.18
CA PHE A 681 42.19 -10.99 21.80
C PHE A 681 43.58 -10.80 22.41
N ASN A 682 44.53 -11.70 22.16
CA ASN A 682 45.90 -11.68 22.70
C ASN A 682 45.92 -11.52 24.23
N ASP A 683 45.04 -12.25 24.92
CA ASP A 683 44.82 -12.21 26.37
C ASP A 683 44.37 -10.84 26.94
N ASP A 684 44.07 -9.85 26.10
CA ASP A 684 43.55 -8.53 26.51
C ASP A 684 42.01 -8.53 26.65
N ILE A 685 41.50 -9.41 27.52
CA ILE A 685 40.07 -9.44 27.87
C ILE A 685 39.76 -8.30 28.85
N LYS A 686 38.87 -7.39 28.44
CA LYS A 686 38.39 -6.29 29.27
C LYS A 686 37.31 -6.79 30.21
N TYR A 687 37.56 -6.66 31.52
CA TYR A 687 36.57 -6.92 32.56
C TYR A 687 35.86 -5.64 33.03
N LYS A 688 36.38 -4.47 32.67
CA LYS A 688 35.83 -3.15 32.96
C LYS A 688 36.04 -2.22 31.77
N LEU A 689 35.18 -1.23 31.64
CA LEU A 689 35.23 -0.17 30.63
C LEU A 689 35.26 1.18 31.34
N ASP A 690 36.36 1.90 31.19
CA ASP A 690 36.59 3.16 31.92
C ASP A 690 35.73 4.31 31.40
N TRP A 691 35.34 4.26 30.13
CA TRP A 691 34.49 5.26 29.49
C TRP A 691 33.00 5.11 29.80
N VAL A 692 32.60 4.01 30.46
CA VAL A 692 31.23 3.81 30.93
C VAL A 692 31.18 4.16 32.42
N ALA A 693 30.53 5.29 32.72
CA ALA A 693 30.29 5.75 34.08
C ALA A 693 28.79 5.80 34.37
N GLN A 694 28.41 5.52 35.61
CA GLN A 694 27.03 5.64 36.04
C GLN A 694 26.64 7.12 36.10
N LYS A 695 25.52 7.50 35.46
CA LYS A 695 25.04 8.89 35.49
C LYS A 695 24.20 9.20 36.72
N SER A 696 23.45 8.22 37.23
CA SER A 696 22.64 8.34 38.45
C SER A 696 22.28 6.98 39.05
N ASN A 697 21.98 6.95 40.35
CA ASN A 697 21.60 5.73 41.10
C ASN A 697 20.33 5.05 40.54
N GLU A 698 19.45 5.80 39.89
CA GLU A 698 18.18 5.29 39.37
C GLU A 698 18.12 5.27 37.84
N GLU A 699 19.25 5.43 37.14
CA GLU A 699 19.29 5.46 35.67
C GLU A 699 18.66 4.20 35.04
N TRP A 700 18.79 3.06 35.71
CA TRP A 700 18.22 1.79 35.26
C TRP A 700 16.69 1.73 35.36
N LYS A 701 16.06 2.60 36.17
CA LYS A 701 14.59 2.69 36.35
C LYS A 701 13.90 3.54 35.29
N ILE A 702 14.65 4.34 34.52
CA ILE A 702 14.08 5.30 33.56
C ILE A 702 13.11 4.56 32.61
N LYS A 703 11.85 4.99 32.59
CA LYS A 703 10.83 4.45 31.68
C LYS A 703 11.11 4.91 30.25
N SER A 704 10.87 4.02 29.28
CA SER A 704 10.98 4.36 27.86
C SER A 704 10.04 5.54 27.53
N LYS A 705 10.50 6.52 26.74
CA LYS A 705 9.74 7.74 26.41
C LYS A 705 8.58 7.49 25.43
N ILE A 706 8.37 6.26 25.01
CA ILE A 706 7.43 5.95 23.93
C ILE A 706 6.04 5.67 24.49
N LYS A 707 5.12 6.55 24.10
CA LYS A 707 3.68 6.38 24.28
C LYS A 707 3.30 5.00 23.75
N LYS A 708 2.59 4.19 24.56
CA LYS A 708 1.85 3.02 24.06
C LYS A 708 1.29 3.39 22.69
N HIS A 709 1.52 2.55 21.68
CA HIS A 709 0.59 2.49 20.57
C HIS A 709 -0.75 2.14 21.21
N LYS A 710 -1.50 3.15 21.65
CA LYS A 710 -2.91 3.00 21.94
C LYS A 710 -3.46 2.56 20.59
N SER A 711 -3.71 1.26 20.43
CA SER A 711 -4.91 0.87 19.72
C SER A 711 -5.96 1.81 20.27
N LYS A 712 -6.54 2.65 19.41
CA LYS A 712 -7.75 3.36 19.81
C LYS A 712 -8.71 2.25 20.16
N THR A 713 -8.80 1.91 21.44
CA THR A 713 -9.96 1.25 21.99
C THR A 713 -11.08 2.15 21.52
N ILE A 714 -11.87 1.64 20.58
CA ILE A 714 -13.13 2.25 20.20
C ILE A 714 -13.79 2.55 21.53
N LYS A 715 -13.97 3.84 21.84
CA LYS A 715 -14.82 4.21 22.97
C LYS A 715 -16.12 3.46 22.69
N LYS A 716 -16.45 2.49 23.54
CA LYS A 716 -17.85 2.10 23.72
C LYS A 716 -18.52 3.38 24.20
N GLU A 717 -18.95 4.21 23.27
CA GLU A 717 -20.01 5.16 23.55
C GLU A 717 -21.18 4.30 23.97
N LYS A 718 -21.59 4.49 25.22
CA LYS A 718 -22.84 3.94 25.73
C LYS A 718 -23.94 4.39 24.78
N ILE A 719 -24.52 3.43 24.07
CA ILE A 719 -25.94 3.40 23.74
C ILE A 719 -26.42 2.04 24.24
#